data_AF-A0A8K0JW53-F1
#
_entry.id   AF-A0A8K0JW53-F1
#
_cell.length_a   1.000
_cell.length_b   1.000
_cell.length_c   1.000
_cell.angle_alpha   90.00
_cell.angle_beta   90.00
_cell.angle_gamma   90.00
#
_symmetry.space_group_name_H-M   'P 1'
#
loop_
_entity.id
_entity.type
_entity.pdbx_description
1 polymer ?
#
loop_
_entity_poly.entity_id
_entity_poly.type
_entity_poly.pdbx_seq_one_letter_code
_entity_poly.pdbx_strand_id
1 'polypeptide(L)'
;MLIDARRAGAWREVRGAIRLAEERLSTGSEEEVLSLTGEGRSSPDAHPSVGPQNKIIIIRPDSGAFFWSKQRGSTVHCTRSGNSEAQPIYVTLSRLLKYVEISQLPEDLGGSWTFDLDLWIQNRIYTEAFVKDAAGSLFDLEKVCARLSVLEPGARVSSTEDAFCLARAACNTAIDASAKVLLAGKGVLQALDINYLGGSWKNGPYKMPQDIIDSKDKVEKLLDAIRSGEKKMKDAWTVVEKQFGDAREANALEDGVKRVTDWILGPAELLLNAHSADVGSDVASSEELRLRHEALEMLCRETYGQYAELLHKIDCLPLNKIALPKDLKSQRDFMDFVCRSFASRLERRRNILITCLRFYRLVSEYFERTSEVYETYISHEDIEDFESADSALHDLQDNQMAIDSLEQEVLKEGEKLTDLLCMPAKDALGRDLGLSREGAILEVRGVLQAASERARIFRENVELQKLRLEQICHIRAYEKDATQAMQWLNELFQVLLESHSHVGCNVMEIQSQKEQHQAFQETAKSCELPTESNERLGGELWRAWDRLQAVGREQMTRLRVSAVFHRSVQEHCNQLVELIEKVKETRGNLASSGSSGALCSLTKGKKGEVSTMASPISLNDSAAVSDTTTAGQSLRGAMRRLLSRREKLLMEVGRMVRLGRLLRSRLREPLYPPADSNQG
;
A
#
# COMPACT_ATOMS: atom_id res chain seq x y z
N MET A 1 -58.52 -47.18 -67.12
CA MET A 1 -59.01 -45.99 -67.86
C MET A 1 -60.10 -46.42 -68.83
N LEU A 2 -61.23 -45.71 -68.84
CA LEU A 2 -62.37 -46.00 -69.70
C LEU A 2 -62.48 -44.92 -70.78
N ILE A 3 -62.42 -45.29 -72.06
CA ILE A 3 -62.51 -44.34 -73.18
C ILE A 3 -63.82 -44.58 -73.93
N ASP A 4 -64.77 -43.66 -73.78
CA ASP A 4 -66.02 -43.68 -74.54
C ASP A 4 -65.84 -43.02 -75.91
N ALA A 5 -65.61 -43.83 -76.94
CA ALA A 5 -65.44 -43.37 -78.31
C ALA A 5 -66.77 -42.98 -79.00
N ARG A 6 -67.91 -43.02 -78.30
CA ARG A 6 -69.24 -42.73 -78.87
C ARG A 6 -69.54 -41.23 -79.01
N ARG A 7 -68.89 -40.37 -78.22
CA ARG A 7 -69.12 -38.91 -78.23
C ARG A 7 -68.16 -38.11 -79.13
N ALA A 8 -67.18 -38.74 -79.78
CA ALA A 8 -66.16 -38.04 -80.57
C ALA A 8 -66.42 -38.09 -82.09
N GLY A 9 -66.66 -36.92 -82.70
CA GLY A 9 -66.69 -36.71 -84.14
C GLY A 9 -65.31 -36.69 -84.82
N ALA A 10 -64.21 -36.90 -84.10
CA ALA A 10 -62.87 -36.84 -84.68
C ALA A 10 -61.95 -37.92 -84.10
N TRP A 11 -61.72 -38.98 -84.87
CA TRP A 11 -60.77 -40.07 -84.58
C TRP A 11 -59.32 -39.61 -84.27
N ARG A 12 -58.96 -38.36 -84.57
CA ARG A 12 -57.67 -37.75 -84.20
C ARG A 12 -57.56 -37.47 -82.71
N GLU A 13 -58.63 -37.04 -82.06
CA GLU A 13 -58.65 -36.71 -80.63
C GLU A 13 -58.59 -37.97 -79.76
N VAL A 14 -59.25 -39.04 -80.18
CA VAL A 14 -59.17 -40.36 -79.51
C VAL A 14 -57.75 -40.92 -79.57
N ARG A 15 -57.03 -40.77 -80.70
CA ARG A 15 -55.60 -41.14 -80.79
C ARG A 15 -54.72 -40.25 -79.91
N GLY A 16 -55.02 -38.96 -79.82
CA GLY A 16 -54.32 -38.03 -78.94
C GLY A 16 -54.52 -38.37 -77.46
N ALA A 17 -55.76 -38.68 -77.05
CA ALA A 17 -56.09 -39.09 -75.69
C ALA A 17 -55.49 -40.45 -75.31
N ILE A 18 -55.44 -41.40 -76.26
CA ILE A 18 -54.73 -42.68 -76.07
C ILE A 18 -53.22 -42.44 -75.94
N ARG A 19 -52.61 -41.61 -76.80
CA ARG A 19 -51.19 -41.23 -76.66
C ARG A 19 -50.87 -40.51 -75.36
N LEU A 20 -51.72 -39.59 -74.91
CA LEU A 20 -51.55 -38.87 -73.63
C LEU A 20 -51.74 -39.79 -72.42
N ALA A 21 -52.61 -40.80 -72.53
CA ALA A 21 -52.76 -41.84 -71.52
C ALA A 21 -51.57 -42.79 -71.48
N GLU A 22 -51.05 -43.18 -72.65
CA GLU A 22 -49.83 -43.97 -72.80
C GLU A 22 -48.59 -43.19 -72.34
N GLU A 23 -48.49 -41.88 -72.65
CA GLU A 23 -47.44 -40.99 -72.12
C GLU A 23 -47.56 -40.86 -70.61
N ARG A 24 -48.74 -40.62 -70.02
CA ARG A 24 -48.88 -40.57 -68.54
C ARG A 24 -48.60 -41.90 -67.84
N LEU A 25 -48.80 -43.03 -68.52
CA LEU A 25 -48.42 -44.37 -68.03
C LEU A 25 -46.93 -44.67 -68.24
N SER A 26 -46.29 -44.03 -69.22
CA SER A 26 -44.87 -44.17 -69.59
C SER A 26 -43.97 -43.18 -68.84
N THR A 27 -44.46 -41.98 -68.55
CA THR A 27 -43.80 -40.91 -67.77
C THR A 27 -44.12 -41.00 -66.27
N GLY A 28 -44.61 -42.16 -65.82
CA GLY A 28 -44.40 -42.60 -64.44
C GLY A 28 -42.91 -42.81 -64.24
N SER A 29 -42.18 -41.71 -64.12
CA SER A 29 -40.77 -41.63 -63.83
C SER A 29 -40.47 -42.51 -62.63
N GLU A 30 -39.53 -43.43 -62.82
CA GLU A 30 -38.80 -44.19 -61.81
C GLU A 30 -37.96 -43.27 -60.88
N GLU A 31 -38.44 -42.09 -60.51
CA GLU A 31 -37.87 -41.21 -59.49
C GLU A 31 -38.86 -41.01 -58.35
N GLU A 32 -39.16 -42.09 -57.64
CA GLU A 32 -39.53 -42.06 -56.21
C GLU A 32 -39.18 -43.42 -55.58
N VAL A 33 -37.92 -43.83 -55.74
CA VAL A 33 -37.30 -44.85 -54.89
C VAL A 33 -36.23 -44.18 -54.05
N LEU A 34 -36.67 -43.56 -52.96
CA LEU A 34 -35.82 -43.32 -51.79
C LEU A 34 -36.60 -43.72 -50.53
N SER A 35 -36.35 -44.96 -50.11
CA SER A 35 -36.12 -45.39 -48.74
C SER A 35 -36.93 -44.72 -47.61
N LEU A 36 -37.93 -45.44 -47.09
CA LEU A 36 -38.15 -45.49 -45.64
C LEU A 36 -38.38 -46.94 -45.23
N THR A 37 -37.29 -47.55 -44.77
CA THR A 37 -37.28 -48.77 -43.96
C THR A 37 -38.07 -48.55 -42.68
N GLY A 38 -39.03 -49.42 -42.41
CA GLY A 38 -39.74 -49.51 -41.15
C GLY A 38 -40.20 -50.95 -40.92
N GLU A 39 -39.35 -51.71 -40.24
CA GLU A 39 -39.67 -53.03 -39.70
C GLU A 39 -40.88 -52.97 -38.75
N GLY A 40 -41.76 -53.97 -38.80
CA GLY A 40 -42.58 -54.31 -37.63
C GLY A 40 -43.98 -54.83 -37.90
N ARG A 41 -44.09 -56.17 -37.79
CA ARG A 41 -45.25 -56.98 -37.36
C ARG A 41 -46.24 -57.44 -38.43
N SER A 42 -45.94 -58.65 -38.87
CA SER A 42 -46.85 -59.71 -39.30
C SER A 42 -48.07 -59.89 -38.38
N SER A 43 -49.26 -59.89 -38.99
CA SER A 43 -50.37 -60.76 -38.59
C SER A 43 -51.18 -61.15 -39.84
N PRO A 44 -51.72 -62.38 -39.92
CA PRO A 44 -52.11 -63.01 -41.18
C PRO A 44 -53.62 -62.94 -41.37
N ASP A 45 -54.09 -62.02 -42.21
CA ASP A 45 -55.40 -62.13 -42.87
C ASP A 45 -55.24 -61.62 -44.30
N ALA A 46 -54.62 -62.46 -45.11
CA ALA A 46 -54.39 -62.24 -46.52
C ALA A 46 -55.69 -62.46 -47.30
N HIS A 47 -56.47 -61.39 -47.47
CA HIS A 47 -57.29 -61.27 -48.68
C HIS A 47 -56.34 -60.98 -49.86
N PRO A 48 -56.46 -61.68 -50.99
CA PRO A 48 -55.54 -61.51 -52.09
C PRO A 48 -55.65 -60.09 -52.64
N SER A 49 -54.60 -59.32 -52.39
CA SER A 49 -54.30 -58.04 -53.02
C SER A 49 -54.21 -58.24 -54.52
N VAL A 50 -55.29 -57.96 -55.23
CA VAL A 50 -55.25 -57.75 -56.67
C VAL A 50 -54.55 -56.40 -56.86
N GLY A 51 -53.26 -56.44 -57.20
CA GLY A 51 -52.52 -55.26 -57.62
C GLY A 51 -53.24 -54.54 -58.78
N PRO A 52 -52.99 -53.24 -58.99
CA PRO A 52 -53.69 -52.46 -60.00
C PRO A 52 -53.25 -52.92 -61.39
N GLN A 53 -53.89 -53.95 -61.92
CA GLN A 53 -53.86 -54.23 -63.34
C GLN A 53 -54.54 -53.04 -64.02
N ASN A 54 -53.75 -52.09 -64.52
CA ASN A 54 -54.23 -50.93 -65.27
C ASN A 54 -54.87 -51.39 -66.58
N LYS A 55 -56.12 -51.85 -66.51
CA LYS A 55 -56.91 -52.28 -67.66
C LYS A 55 -57.42 -51.04 -68.40
N ILE A 56 -57.09 -50.97 -69.69
CA ILE A 56 -57.61 -49.95 -70.60
C ILE A 56 -58.77 -50.59 -71.36
N ILE A 57 -59.98 -50.04 -71.21
CA ILE A 57 -61.19 -50.56 -71.85
C ILE A 57 -61.72 -49.50 -72.81
N ILE A 58 -61.87 -49.89 -74.08
CA ILE A 58 -62.34 -49.00 -75.16
C ILE A 58 -63.74 -49.43 -75.58
N ILE A 59 -64.71 -48.53 -75.43
CA ILE A 59 -66.12 -48.78 -75.73
C ILE A 59 -66.39 -48.49 -77.22
N ARG A 60 -66.90 -49.50 -77.95
CA ARG A 60 -67.30 -49.37 -79.36
C ARG A 60 -68.81 -49.09 -79.50
N PRO A 61 -69.25 -48.23 -80.44
CA PRO A 61 -70.67 -48.00 -80.71
C PRO A 61 -71.33 -49.25 -81.33
N ASP A 62 -72.54 -49.58 -80.86
CA ASP A 62 -73.29 -50.77 -81.29
C ASP A 62 -73.87 -50.63 -82.72
N SER A 63 -74.05 -49.41 -83.24
CA SER A 63 -74.65 -49.13 -84.56
C SER A 63 -73.65 -48.80 -85.68
N GLY A 64 -72.35 -48.97 -85.45
CA GLY A 64 -71.27 -48.70 -86.40
C GLY A 64 -70.53 -49.96 -86.87
N ALA A 65 -71.21 -51.08 -87.10
CA ALA A 65 -70.59 -52.34 -87.48
C ALA A 65 -69.77 -52.26 -88.79
N PHE A 66 -70.03 -51.29 -89.66
CA PHE A 66 -69.36 -51.17 -90.96
C PHE A 66 -68.08 -50.31 -90.94
N PHE A 67 -68.01 -49.27 -90.11
CA PHE A 67 -66.81 -48.40 -90.02
C PHE A 67 -65.67 -49.08 -89.25
N TRP A 68 -65.99 -49.78 -88.17
CA TRP A 68 -64.99 -50.40 -87.27
C TRP A 68 -64.52 -51.80 -87.71
N SER A 69 -65.28 -52.51 -88.54
CA SER A 69 -64.89 -53.82 -89.05
C SER A 69 -63.81 -53.74 -90.14
N LYS A 70 -63.84 -52.68 -90.96
CA LYS A 70 -62.94 -52.52 -92.12
C LYS A 70 -61.51 -52.07 -91.78
N GLN A 71 -61.28 -51.59 -90.55
CA GLN A 71 -59.94 -51.18 -90.09
C GLN A 71 -59.18 -52.23 -89.25
N ARG A 72 -59.74 -53.42 -88.97
CA ARG A 72 -59.01 -54.48 -88.23
C ARG A 72 -57.69 -54.90 -88.88
N GLY A 73 -57.51 -54.67 -90.19
CA GLY A 73 -56.26 -54.93 -90.90
C GLY A 73 -55.22 -53.79 -90.88
N SER A 74 -55.60 -52.56 -90.51
CA SER A 74 -54.69 -51.39 -90.57
C SER A 74 -54.42 -50.75 -89.19
N THR A 75 -55.25 -51.00 -88.17
CA THR A 75 -55.08 -50.44 -86.81
C THR A 75 -54.10 -51.22 -85.92
N VAL A 76 -53.51 -52.32 -86.39
CA VAL A 76 -52.55 -53.14 -85.60
C VAL A 76 -51.12 -52.56 -85.61
N HIS A 77 -50.84 -51.53 -86.41
CA HIS A 77 -49.48 -50.99 -86.57
C HIS A 77 -49.12 -49.81 -85.66
N CYS A 78 -49.98 -49.37 -84.73
CA CYS A 78 -49.66 -48.27 -83.82
C CYS A 78 -49.38 -48.69 -82.36
N THR A 79 -49.40 -49.99 -82.03
CA THR A 79 -49.21 -50.51 -80.66
C THR A 79 -47.88 -51.24 -80.46
N ARG A 80 -46.85 -50.91 -81.26
CA ARG A 80 -45.54 -51.56 -81.14
C ARG A 80 -44.41 -50.55 -81.00
N SER A 81 -44.41 -49.88 -79.85
CA SER A 81 -43.20 -49.35 -79.22
C SER A 81 -43.25 -49.78 -77.75
N GLY A 82 -42.12 -50.30 -77.27
CA GLY A 82 -42.04 -51.26 -76.18
C GLY A 82 -42.41 -50.76 -74.78
N ASN A 83 -42.64 -51.76 -73.92
CA ASN A 83 -42.80 -51.71 -72.47
C ASN A 83 -44.02 -50.94 -71.91
N SER A 84 -45.19 -51.59 -71.95
CA SER A 84 -46.19 -51.53 -70.87
C SER A 84 -47.20 -52.69 -71.03
N GLU A 85 -47.47 -53.42 -69.94
CA GLU A 85 -48.27 -54.67 -69.87
C GLU A 85 -49.79 -54.52 -70.11
N ALA A 86 -50.29 -53.39 -70.61
CA ALA A 86 -51.73 -53.16 -70.77
C ALA A 86 -52.19 -53.23 -72.23
N GLN A 87 -52.59 -54.41 -72.71
CA GLN A 87 -53.31 -54.50 -74.01
C GLN A 87 -54.73 -53.90 -73.88
N PRO A 88 -55.14 -52.98 -74.77
CA PRO A 88 -56.47 -52.36 -74.70
C PRO A 88 -57.57 -53.38 -75.04
N ILE A 89 -58.54 -53.50 -74.14
CA ILE A 89 -59.69 -54.41 -74.28
C ILE A 89 -60.81 -53.67 -75.00
N TYR A 90 -61.16 -54.12 -76.21
CA TYR A 90 -62.26 -53.55 -76.99
C TYR A 90 -63.57 -54.24 -76.67
N VAL A 91 -64.54 -53.49 -76.18
CA VAL A 91 -65.81 -54.02 -75.66
C VAL A 91 -66.99 -53.20 -76.20
N THR A 92 -68.11 -53.85 -76.51
CA THR A 92 -69.39 -53.16 -76.81
C THR A 92 -70.03 -52.69 -75.51
N LEU A 93 -70.91 -51.67 -75.56
CA LEU A 93 -71.57 -51.15 -74.35
C LEU A 93 -72.21 -52.27 -73.50
N SER A 94 -72.92 -53.17 -74.18
CA SER A 94 -73.58 -54.35 -73.61
C SER A 94 -72.65 -55.35 -72.90
N ARG A 95 -71.35 -55.36 -73.21
CA ARG A 95 -70.35 -56.28 -72.63
C ARG A 95 -69.46 -55.60 -71.58
N LEU A 96 -69.62 -54.29 -71.37
CA LEU A 96 -68.84 -53.49 -70.44
C LEU A 96 -69.00 -53.97 -69.00
N LEU A 97 -70.22 -54.36 -68.62
CA LEU A 97 -70.58 -54.88 -67.30
C LEU A 97 -69.88 -56.19 -66.91
N LYS A 98 -69.18 -56.85 -67.84
CA LYS A 98 -68.35 -58.03 -67.54
C LYS A 98 -66.99 -57.67 -66.93
N TYR A 99 -66.58 -56.42 -67.08
CA TYR A 99 -65.24 -55.95 -66.71
C TYR A 99 -65.26 -54.85 -65.65
N VAL A 100 -66.37 -54.14 -65.52
CA VAL A 100 -66.55 -53.05 -64.55
C VAL A 100 -67.89 -53.22 -63.85
N GLU A 101 -67.91 -53.04 -62.54
CA GLU A 101 -69.12 -53.14 -61.72
C GLU A 101 -70.15 -52.06 -62.13
N ILE A 102 -71.43 -52.43 -62.10
CA ILE A 102 -72.56 -51.54 -62.43
C ILE A 102 -72.53 -50.26 -61.56
N SER A 103 -72.13 -50.38 -60.30
CA SER A 103 -72.01 -49.30 -59.33
C SER A 103 -70.90 -48.28 -59.63
N GLN A 104 -69.98 -48.59 -60.54
CA GLN A 104 -68.83 -47.75 -60.89
C GLN A 104 -68.96 -47.08 -62.27
N LEU A 105 -70.08 -47.32 -62.97
CA LEU A 105 -70.33 -46.85 -64.33
C LEU A 105 -71.42 -45.79 -64.35
N PRO A 106 -71.23 -44.66 -65.08
CA PRO A 106 -72.28 -43.68 -65.30
C PRO A 106 -73.55 -44.29 -65.92
N GLU A 107 -74.71 -43.67 -65.70
CA GLU A 107 -75.98 -44.06 -66.33
C GLU A 107 -75.86 -44.15 -67.88
N ASP A 108 -75.12 -43.21 -68.50
CA ASP A 108 -74.80 -43.18 -69.94
C ASP A 108 -74.04 -44.43 -70.46
N LEU A 109 -73.39 -45.15 -69.55
CA LEU A 109 -72.61 -46.37 -69.83
C LEU A 109 -73.33 -47.65 -69.39
N GLY A 110 -74.59 -47.55 -68.96
CA GLY A 110 -75.40 -48.67 -68.49
C GLY A 110 -75.15 -49.07 -67.03
N GLY A 111 -74.58 -48.16 -66.22
CA GLY A 111 -74.38 -48.34 -64.79
C GLY A 111 -75.41 -47.60 -63.93
N SER A 112 -75.19 -47.62 -62.62
CA SER A 112 -76.02 -46.92 -61.62
C SER A 112 -75.30 -45.75 -60.96
N TRP A 113 -74.13 -45.36 -61.46
CA TRP A 113 -73.39 -44.22 -60.94
C TRP A 113 -73.91 -42.93 -61.54
N THR A 114 -74.27 -42.02 -60.66
CA THR A 114 -74.75 -40.68 -60.96
C THR A 114 -73.54 -39.76 -61.12
N PHE A 115 -73.14 -39.55 -62.37
CA PHE A 115 -71.97 -38.74 -62.74
C PHE A 115 -72.41 -37.38 -63.26
N ASP A 116 -72.04 -36.31 -62.53
CA ASP A 116 -72.22 -34.93 -62.96
C ASP A 116 -70.91 -34.44 -63.60
N LEU A 117 -70.93 -34.36 -64.93
CA LEU A 117 -69.77 -33.92 -65.71
C LEU A 117 -69.43 -32.45 -65.45
N ASP A 118 -70.42 -31.59 -65.25
CA ASP A 118 -70.20 -30.15 -65.06
C ASP A 118 -69.57 -29.88 -63.68
N LEU A 119 -70.08 -30.57 -62.65
CA LEU A 119 -69.50 -30.53 -61.30
C LEU A 119 -68.07 -31.11 -61.28
N TRP A 120 -67.82 -32.19 -62.02
CA TRP A 120 -66.48 -32.76 -62.15
C TRP A 120 -65.50 -31.79 -62.83
N ILE A 121 -65.88 -31.20 -63.97
CA ILE A 121 -65.08 -30.20 -64.68
C ILE A 121 -64.79 -29.01 -63.77
N GLN A 122 -65.80 -28.51 -63.06
CA GLN A 122 -65.66 -27.39 -62.14
C GLN A 122 -64.66 -27.71 -61.03
N ASN A 123 -64.83 -28.82 -60.31
CA ASN A 123 -63.90 -29.26 -59.27
C ASN A 123 -62.47 -29.44 -59.79
N ARG A 124 -62.33 -29.94 -61.03
CA ARG A 124 -61.03 -30.11 -61.68
C ARG A 124 -60.36 -28.77 -61.97
N ILE A 125 -61.09 -27.79 -62.50
CA ILE A 125 -60.59 -26.43 -62.72
C ILE A 125 -60.12 -25.80 -61.41
N TYR A 126 -60.92 -25.90 -60.34
CA TYR A 126 -60.55 -25.38 -59.01
C TYR A 126 -59.28 -26.06 -58.47
N THR A 127 -59.18 -27.38 -58.61
CA THR A 127 -58.01 -28.14 -58.14
C THR A 127 -56.76 -27.79 -58.95
N GLU A 128 -56.86 -27.70 -60.28
CA GLU A 128 -55.72 -27.35 -61.13
C GLU A 128 -55.26 -25.90 -60.95
N ALA A 129 -56.20 -24.98 -60.72
CA ALA A 129 -55.87 -23.60 -60.33
C ALA A 129 -55.08 -23.57 -59.01
N PHE A 130 -55.56 -24.28 -57.98
CA PHE A 130 -54.82 -24.40 -56.72
C PHE A 130 -53.44 -25.05 -56.90
N VAL A 131 -53.32 -26.11 -57.70
CA VAL A 131 -52.03 -26.77 -57.94
C VAL A 131 -51.02 -25.80 -58.56
N LYS A 132 -51.47 -24.93 -59.48
CA LYS A 132 -50.63 -23.89 -60.07
C LYS A 132 -50.20 -22.85 -59.03
N ASP A 133 -51.14 -22.39 -58.20
CA ASP A 133 -50.85 -21.40 -57.15
C ASP A 133 -49.93 -21.98 -56.06
N ALA A 134 -50.10 -23.26 -55.70
CA ALA A 134 -49.23 -24.00 -54.80
C ALA A 134 -47.81 -24.16 -55.34
N ALA A 135 -47.67 -24.50 -56.62
CA ALA A 135 -46.36 -24.56 -57.27
C ALA A 135 -45.65 -23.19 -57.27
N GLY A 136 -46.39 -22.10 -57.53
CA GLY A 136 -45.86 -20.74 -57.46
C GLY A 136 -45.40 -20.35 -56.05
N SER A 137 -46.21 -20.64 -55.04
CA SER A 137 -45.86 -20.35 -53.64
C SER A 137 -44.66 -21.16 -53.14
N LEU A 138 -44.56 -22.44 -53.51
CA LEU A 138 -43.40 -23.27 -53.20
C LEU A 138 -42.12 -22.70 -53.83
N PHE A 139 -42.19 -22.28 -55.09
CA PHE A 139 -41.08 -21.64 -55.79
C PHE A 139 -40.65 -20.34 -55.09
N ASP A 140 -41.59 -19.50 -54.68
CA ASP A 140 -41.29 -18.25 -53.97
C ASP A 140 -40.64 -18.51 -52.60
N LEU A 141 -41.15 -19.48 -51.83
CA LEU A 141 -40.56 -19.89 -50.55
C LEU A 141 -39.12 -20.41 -50.72
N GLU A 142 -38.89 -21.27 -51.71
CA GLU A 142 -37.56 -21.80 -52.03
C GLU A 142 -36.61 -20.70 -52.48
N LYS A 143 -37.07 -19.78 -53.34
CA LYS A 143 -36.31 -18.61 -53.79
C LYS A 143 -35.89 -17.72 -52.63
N VAL A 144 -36.77 -17.46 -51.66
CA VAL A 144 -36.42 -16.66 -50.47
C VAL A 144 -35.43 -17.43 -49.59
N CYS A 145 -35.63 -18.74 -49.36
CA CYS A 145 -34.68 -19.57 -48.61
C CYS A 145 -33.27 -19.56 -49.24
N ALA A 146 -33.19 -19.68 -50.56
CA ALA A 146 -31.93 -19.64 -51.30
C ALA A 146 -31.22 -18.29 -51.10
N ARG A 147 -31.95 -17.17 -51.13
CA ARG A 147 -31.39 -15.84 -50.85
C ARG A 147 -30.89 -15.69 -49.42
N LEU A 148 -31.61 -16.24 -48.44
CA LEU A 148 -31.21 -16.21 -47.03
C LEU A 148 -29.94 -17.04 -46.78
N SER A 149 -29.76 -18.13 -47.53
CA SER A 149 -28.59 -19.02 -47.41
C SER A 149 -27.29 -18.40 -47.95
N VAL A 150 -27.39 -17.37 -48.79
CA VAL A 150 -26.24 -16.65 -49.40
C VAL A 150 -25.72 -15.53 -48.49
N LEU A 151 -26.46 -15.14 -47.45
CA LEU A 151 -25.97 -14.18 -46.46
C LEU A 151 -24.89 -14.85 -45.60
N GLU A 152 -23.65 -14.74 -46.06
CA GLU A 152 -22.47 -15.30 -45.41
C GLU A 152 -22.28 -14.74 -43.98
N PRO A 153 -21.81 -15.57 -43.03
CA PRO A 153 -21.38 -15.09 -41.72
C PRO A 153 -20.16 -14.16 -41.87
N GLY A 154 -20.31 -12.86 -41.58
CA GLY A 154 -19.19 -11.91 -41.51
C GLY A 154 -19.26 -10.68 -42.43
N ALA A 155 -20.38 -10.43 -43.12
CA ALA A 155 -20.56 -9.20 -43.90
C ALA A 155 -20.67 -7.96 -42.98
N ARG A 156 -20.00 -6.86 -43.34
CA ARG A 156 -19.98 -5.60 -42.55
C ARG A 156 -21.35 -4.91 -42.55
N VAL A 157 -21.84 -4.56 -41.36
CA VAL A 157 -23.21 -4.06 -41.08
C VAL A 157 -23.63 -2.83 -41.90
N SER A 158 -22.69 -1.91 -42.18
CA SER A 158 -22.99 -0.62 -42.84
C SER A 158 -23.41 -0.75 -44.31
N SER A 159 -23.11 -1.86 -44.97
CA SER A 159 -23.56 -2.16 -46.34
C SER A 159 -24.77 -3.11 -46.37
N THR A 160 -25.23 -3.60 -45.22
CA THR A 160 -26.15 -4.75 -45.13
C THR A 160 -27.50 -4.45 -44.48
N GLU A 161 -27.70 -3.29 -43.87
CA GLU A 161 -29.01 -2.92 -43.26
C GLU A 161 -30.13 -2.88 -44.32
N ASP A 162 -29.86 -2.30 -45.48
CA ASP A 162 -30.80 -2.26 -46.61
C ASP A 162 -31.09 -3.68 -47.13
N ALA A 163 -30.07 -4.52 -47.23
CA ALA A 163 -30.20 -5.91 -47.67
C ALA A 163 -31.02 -6.74 -46.66
N PHE A 164 -30.84 -6.50 -45.36
CA PHE A 164 -31.59 -7.13 -44.29
C PHE A 164 -33.07 -6.71 -44.31
N CYS A 165 -33.35 -5.40 -44.48
CA CYS A 165 -34.70 -4.88 -44.62
C CYS A 165 -35.42 -5.48 -45.85
N LEU A 166 -34.73 -5.58 -46.99
CA LEU A 166 -35.25 -6.21 -48.20
C LEU A 166 -35.52 -7.71 -48.01
N ALA A 167 -34.64 -8.42 -47.29
CA ALA A 167 -34.83 -9.83 -46.97
C ALA A 167 -36.03 -10.05 -46.03
N ARG A 168 -36.19 -9.19 -45.01
CA ARG A 168 -37.34 -9.21 -44.09
C ARG A 168 -38.65 -8.99 -44.84
N ALA A 169 -38.69 -7.98 -45.71
CA ALA A 169 -39.86 -7.71 -46.54
C ALA A 169 -40.20 -8.89 -47.45
N ALA A 170 -39.20 -9.49 -48.10
CA ALA A 170 -39.39 -10.67 -48.93
C ALA A 170 -39.96 -11.87 -48.15
N CYS A 171 -39.46 -12.13 -46.93
CA CYS A 171 -40.00 -13.18 -46.06
C CYS A 171 -41.46 -12.92 -45.71
N ASN A 172 -41.81 -11.69 -45.30
CA ASN A 172 -43.19 -11.33 -44.97
C ASN A 172 -44.12 -11.53 -46.17
N THR A 173 -43.70 -11.07 -47.36
CA THR A 173 -44.51 -11.25 -48.59
C THR A 173 -44.70 -12.71 -48.97
N ALA A 174 -43.68 -13.56 -48.77
CA ALA A 174 -43.76 -14.98 -49.07
C ALA A 174 -44.69 -15.71 -48.07
N ILE A 175 -44.65 -15.34 -46.78
CA ILE A 175 -45.57 -15.86 -45.75
C ILE A 175 -47.02 -15.44 -46.05
N ASP A 176 -47.24 -14.19 -46.44
CA ASP A 176 -48.59 -13.71 -46.77
C ASP A 176 -49.15 -14.39 -48.03
N ALA A 177 -48.30 -14.66 -49.02
CA ALA A 177 -48.66 -15.40 -50.22
C ALA A 177 -48.99 -16.86 -49.90
N SER A 178 -48.14 -17.54 -49.12
CA SER A 178 -48.38 -18.94 -48.73
C SER A 178 -49.61 -19.10 -47.85
N ALA A 179 -49.90 -18.15 -46.95
CA ALA A 179 -51.11 -18.16 -46.14
C ALA A 179 -52.39 -18.12 -46.99
N LYS A 180 -52.41 -17.32 -48.06
CA LYS A 180 -53.54 -17.26 -49.01
C LYS A 180 -53.72 -18.60 -49.75
N VAL A 181 -52.62 -19.21 -50.19
CA VAL A 181 -52.65 -20.52 -50.86
C VAL A 181 -53.10 -21.63 -49.91
N LEU A 182 -52.63 -21.63 -48.66
CA LEU A 182 -53.08 -22.57 -47.63
C LEU A 182 -54.58 -22.45 -47.36
N LEU A 183 -55.13 -21.23 -47.32
CA LEU A 183 -56.57 -20.99 -47.20
C LEU A 183 -57.33 -21.48 -48.43
N ALA A 184 -56.83 -21.19 -49.64
CA ALA A 184 -57.43 -21.65 -50.88
C ALA A 184 -57.47 -23.20 -50.95
N GLY A 185 -56.38 -23.88 -50.61
CA GLY A 185 -56.32 -25.33 -50.59
C GLY A 185 -57.25 -25.97 -49.56
N LYS A 186 -57.40 -25.38 -48.36
CA LYS A 186 -58.45 -25.79 -47.41
C LYS A 186 -59.85 -25.63 -47.98
N GLY A 187 -60.09 -24.54 -48.72
CA GLY A 187 -61.35 -24.29 -49.43
C GLY A 187 -61.61 -25.34 -50.52
N VAL A 188 -60.58 -25.74 -51.28
CA VAL A 188 -60.68 -26.83 -52.28
C VAL A 188 -61.03 -28.15 -51.60
N LEU A 189 -60.34 -28.53 -50.52
CA LEU A 189 -60.66 -29.75 -49.77
C LEU A 189 -62.09 -29.73 -49.22
N GLN A 190 -62.52 -28.61 -48.63
CA GLN A 190 -63.87 -28.45 -48.12
C GLN A 190 -64.92 -28.50 -49.23
N ALA A 191 -64.66 -27.91 -50.40
CA ALA A 191 -65.56 -27.97 -51.55
C ALA A 191 -65.69 -29.40 -52.09
N LEU A 192 -64.57 -30.14 -52.20
CA LEU A 192 -64.59 -31.55 -52.58
C LEU A 192 -65.37 -32.38 -51.56
N ASP A 193 -65.15 -32.17 -50.26
CA ASP A 193 -65.90 -32.87 -49.21
C ASP A 193 -67.40 -32.50 -49.23
N ILE A 194 -67.79 -31.23 -49.40
CA ILE A 194 -69.21 -30.84 -49.48
C ILE A 194 -69.87 -31.44 -50.73
N ASN A 195 -69.21 -31.38 -51.89
CA ASN A 195 -69.79 -31.83 -53.15
C ASN A 195 -70.00 -33.36 -53.19
N TYR A 196 -69.12 -34.13 -52.54
CA TYR A 196 -69.15 -35.60 -52.60
C TYR A 196 -69.54 -36.29 -51.28
N LEU A 197 -69.51 -35.60 -50.13
CA LEU A 197 -69.95 -36.10 -48.81
C LEU A 197 -71.13 -35.31 -48.21
N GLY A 198 -71.30 -34.02 -48.54
CA GLY A 198 -72.28 -33.12 -47.93
C GLY A 198 -73.54 -32.79 -48.74
N GLY A 199 -73.52 -33.00 -50.07
CA GLY A 199 -74.65 -32.78 -50.97
C GLY A 199 -75.66 -33.94 -50.93
N SER A 200 -76.86 -33.71 -51.46
CA SER A 200 -78.06 -34.56 -51.42
C SER A 200 -77.95 -35.95 -52.10
N TRP A 201 -76.92 -36.72 -51.79
CA TRP A 201 -76.76 -38.13 -52.10
C TRP A 201 -77.40 -38.97 -50.98
N LYS A 202 -78.68 -38.68 -50.68
CA LYS A 202 -79.46 -39.44 -49.72
C LYS A 202 -79.82 -40.78 -50.36
N ASN A 203 -78.94 -41.78 -50.23
CA ASN A 203 -79.25 -43.21 -50.03
C ASN A 203 -78.05 -44.11 -50.41
N GLY A 204 -77.11 -44.33 -49.48
CA GLY A 204 -76.20 -45.48 -49.52
C GLY A 204 -74.71 -45.17 -49.29
N PRO A 205 -73.89 -46.18 -48.95
CA PRO A 205 -72.46 -46.01 -48.69
C PRO A 205 -71.73 -45.87 -50.04
N TYR A 206 -71.84 -44.71 -50.68
CA TYR A 206 -71.13 -44.45 -51.93
C TYR A 206 -69.68 -44.06 -51.65
N LYS A 207 -68.77 -44.82 -52.27
CA LYS A 207 -67.33 -44.59 -52.25
C LYS A 207 -67.00 -43.39 -53.14
N MET A 208 -66.25 -42.42 -52.60
CA MET A 208 -65.78 -41.26 -53.36
C MET A 208 -65.02 -41.73 -54.62
N PRO A 209 -65.19 -41.08 -55.79
CA PRO A 209 -64.47 -41.47 -57.00
C PRO A 209 -62.95 -41.42 -56.78
N GLN A 210 -62.23 -42.39 -57.34
CA GLN A 210 -60.79 -42.55 -57.10
C GLN A 210 -59.99 -41.32 -57.54
N ASP A 211 -60.38 -40.67 -58.64
CA ASP A 211 -59.74 -39.45 -59.14
C ASP A 211 -59.92 -38.25 -58.20
N ILE A 212 -61.01 -38.21 -57.43
CA ILE A 212 -61.25 -37.19 -56.39
C ILE A 212 -60.42 -37.51 -55.15
N ILE A 213 -60.29 -38.79 -54.77
CA ILE A 213 -59.37 -39.23 -53.71
C ILE A 213 -57.93 -38.83 -54.08
N ASP A 214 -57.48 -39.16 -55.29
CA ASP A 214 -56.14 -38.81 -55.77
C ASP A 214 -55.94 -37.28 -55.82
N SER A 215 -56.98 -36.53 -56.19
CA SER A 215 -56.96 -35.06 -56.18
C SER A 215 -56.87 -34.51 -54.75
N LYS A 216 -57.60 -35.10 -53.80
CA LYS A 216 -57.57 -34.74 -52.38
C LYS A 216 -56.20 -34.99 -51.78
N ASP A 217 -55.67 -36.21 -51.95
CA ASP A 217 -54.34 -36.61 -51.51
C ASP A 217 -53.26 -35.69 -52.10
N LYS A 218 -53.38 -35.32 -53.37
CA LYS A 218 -52.46 -34.38 -54.02
C LYS A 218 -52.53 -32.99 -53.40
N VAL A 219 -53.73 -32.47 -53.10
CA VAL A 219 -53.91 -31.17 -52.43
C VAL A 219 -53.34 -31.20 -51.01
N GLU A 220 -53.60 -32.27 -50.25
CA GLU A 220 -53.06 -32.45 -48.89
C GLU A 220 -51.53 -32.50 -48.90
N LYS A 221 -50.92 -33.28 -49.80
CA LYS A 221 -49.45 -33.32 -49.97
C LYS A 221 -48.86 -31.95 -50.30
N LEU A 222 -49.51 -31.16 -51.16
CA LEU A 222 -49.06 -29.80 -51.49
C LEU A 222 -49.20 -28.84 -50.31
N LEU A 223 -50.27 -28.93 -49.52
CA LEU A 223 -50.44 -28.15 -48.31
C LEU A 223 -49.34 -28.45 -47.29
N ASP A 224 -48.99 -29.72 -47.09
CA ASP A 224 -47.91 -30.13 -46.20
C ASP A 224 -46.53 -29.70 -46.72
N ALA A 225 -46.32 -29.76 -48.05
CA ALA A 225 -45.12 -29.23 -48.68
C ALA A 225 -44.97 -27.72 -48.43
N ILE A 226 -46.04 -26.93 -48.59
CA ILE A 226 -46.04 -25.48 -48.33
C ILE A 226 -45.76 -25.21 -46.85
N ARG A 227 -46.40 -25.94 -45.92
CA ARG A 227 -46.14 -25.82 -44.47
C ARG A 227 -44.68 -26.14 -44.12
N SER A 228 -44.12 -27.18 -44.73
CA SER A 228 -42.70 -27.51 -44.56
C SER A 228 -41.79 -26.43 -45.15
N GLY A 229 -42.15 -25.84 -46.29
CA GLY A 229 -41.44 -24.73 -46.91
C GLY A 229 -41.44 -23.48 -46.03
N GLU A 230 -42.61 -23.10 -45.50
CA GLU A 230 -42.75 -21.99 -44.54
C GLU A 230 -41.88 -22.21 -43.30
N LYS A 231 -41.87 -23.42 -42.75
CA LYS A 231 -41.04 -23.76 -41.58
C LYS A 231 -39.56 -23.59 -41.89
N LYS A 232 -39.07 -24.18 -42.99
CA LYS A 232 -37.66 -24.05 -43.43
C LYS A 232 -37.25 -22.60 -43.60
N MET A 233 -38.12 -21.78 -44.21
CA MET A 233 -37.86 -20.36 -44.41
C MET A 233 -37.81 -19.59 -43.08
N LYS A 234 -38.74 -19.86 -42.16
CA LYS A 234 -38.75 -19.24 -40.82
C LYS A 234 -37.49 -19.62 -40.04
N ASP A 235 -37.10 -20.90 -40.06
CA ASP A 235 -35.87 -21.37 -39.41
C ASP A 235 -34.65 -20.65 -40.00
N ALA A 236 -34.54 -20.58 -41.34
CA ALA A 236 -33.47 -19.84 -42.01
C ALA A 236 -33.46 -18.33 -41.67
N TRP A 237 -34.64 -17.71 -41.58
CA TRP A 237 -34.78 -16.31 -41.19
C TRP A 237 -34.26 -16.06 -39.76
N THR A 238 -34.61 -16.92 -38.80
CA THR A 238 -34.13 -16.76 -37.41
C THR A 238 -32.61 -16.84 -37.29
N VAL A 239 -31.96 -17.66 -38.13
CA VAL A 239 -30.50 -17.76 -38.19
C VAL A 239 -29.90 -16.45 -38.72
N VAL A 240 -30.41 -15.92 -39.83
CA VAL A 240 -29.96 -14.65 -40.42
C VAL A 240 -30.19 -13.48 -39.47
N GLU A 241 -31.36 -13.41 -38.82
CA GLU A 241 -31.70 -12.37 -37.86
C GLU A 241 -30.76 -12.38 -36.65
N LYS A 242 -30.43 -13.56 -36.13
CA LYS A 242 -29.42 -13.70 -35.07
C LYS A 242 -28.04 -13.24 -35.56
N GLN A 243 -27.57 -13.74 -36.70
CA GLN A 243 -26.25 -13.39 -37.24
C GLN A 243 -26.11 -11.88 -37.49
N PHE A 244 -27.17 -11.24 -37.97
CA PHE A 244 -27.22 -9.80 -38.15
C PHE A 244 -27.12 -9.04 -36.81
N GLY A 245 -27.84 -9.49 -35.79
CA GLY A 245 -27.73 -8.96 -34.43
C GLY A 245 -26.32 -9.09 -33.86
N ASP A 246 -25.73 -10.28 -33.99
CA ASP A 246 -24.37 -10.59 -33.55
C ASP A 246 -23.33 -9.70 -34.26
N ALA A 247 -23.47 -9.49 -35.58
CA ALA A 247 -22.60 -8.60 -36.37
C ALA A 247 -22.75 -7.13 -35.97
N ARG A 248 -23.98 -6.68 -35.68
CA ARG A 248 -24.26 -5.31 -35.19
C ARG A 248 -23.62 -5.05 -33.84
N GLU A 249 -23.68 -6.01 -32.92
CA GLU A 249 -23.02 -5.91 -31.61
C GLU A 249 -21.50 -5.86 -31.78
N ALA A 250 -20.92 -6.74 -32.59
CA ALA A 250 -19.48 -6.73 -32.87
C ALA A 250 -19.00 -5.39 -33.44
N ASN A 251 -19.72 -4.82 -34.41
CA ASN A 251 -19.38 -3.52 -34.99
C ASN A 251 -19.49 -2.38 -33.96
N ALA A 252 -20.51 -2.39 -33.09
CA ALA A 252 -20.64 -1.40 -32.03
C ALA A 252 -19.47 -1.46 -31.03
N LEU A 253 -18.94 -2.68 -30.78
CA LEU A 253 -17.75 -2.88 -29.96
C LEU A 253 -16.48 -2.40 -30.69
N GLU A 254 -16.32 -2.69 -31.98
CA GLU A 254 -15.20 -2.15 -32.80
C GLU A 254 -15.19 -0.62 -32.77
N ASP A 255 -16.34 0.03 -32.98
CA ASP A 255 -16.45 1.49 -32.90
C ASP A 255 -16.11 2.00 -31.49
N GLY A 256 -16.50 1.28 -30.44
CA GLY A 256 -16.14 1.59 -29.05
C GLY A 256 -14.63 1.54 -28.81
N VAL A 257 -14.00 0.45 -29.23
CA VAL A 257 -12.54 0.24 -29.13
C VAL A 257 -11.79 1.34 -29.87
N LYS A 258 -12.24 1.68 -31.08
CA LYS A 258 -11.66 2.75 -31.88
C LYS A 258 -11.79 4.12 -31.18
N ARG A 259 -12.98 4.47 -30.67
CA ARG A 259 -13.20 5.74 -29.95
C ARG A 259 -12.25 5.89 -28.76
N VAL A 260 -12.12 4.86 -27.92
CA VAL A 260 -11.22 4.88 -26.77
C VAL A 260 -9.77 5.03 -27.22
N THR A 261 -9.36 4.24 -28.21
CA THR A 261 -7.98 4.26 -28.74
C THR A 261 -7.62 5.62 -29.33
N ASP A 262 -8.50 6.20 -30.15
CA ASP A 262 -8.31 7.51 -30.78
C ASP A 262 -8.27 8.63 -29.74
N TRP A 263 -9.07 8.53 -28.67
CA TRP A 263 -9.05 9.51 -27.58
C TRP A 263 -7.74 9.46 -26.79
N ILE A 264 -7.25 8.26 -26.46
CA ILE A 264 -5.99 8.08 -25.73
C ILE A 264 -4.81 8.57 -26.58
N LEU A 265 -4.70 8.09 -27.83
CA LEU A 265 -3.60 8.44 -28.73
C LEU A 265 -3.65 9.89 -29.25
N GLY A 266 -4.79 10.55 -29.15
CA GLY A 266 -4.99 11.94 -29.57
C GLY A 266 -5.07 12.89 -28.37
N PRO A 267 -6.28 13.33 -27.97
CA PRO A 267 -6.47 14.31 -26.89
C PRO A 267 -5.69 14.02 -25.60
N ALA A 268 -5.73 12.79 -25.09
CA ALA A 268 -5.12 12.47 -23.80
C ALA A 268 -3.58 12.56 -23.84
N GLU A 269 -2.98 11.99 -24.88
CA GLU A 269 -1.55 12.11 -25.16
C GLU A 269 -1.13 13.59 -25.32
N LEU A 270 -1.88 14.40 -26.07
CA LEU A 270 -1.58 15.82 -26.23
C LEU A 270 -1.61 16.57 -24.89
N LEU A 271 -2.63 16.35 -24.07
CA LEU A 271 -2.76 17.00 -22.76
C LEU A 271 -1.64 16.59 -21.80
N LEU A 272 -1.27 15.31 -21.79
CA LEU A 272 -0.18 14.80 -20.96
C LEU A 272 1.18 15.33 -21.43
N ASN A 273 1.42 15.34 -22.74
CA ASN A 273 2.69 15.76 -23.34
C ASN A 273 2.90 17.27 -23.21
N ALA A 274 1.85 18.09 -23.31
CA ALA A 274 1.93 19.55 -23.24
C ALA A 274 2.65 20.09 -21.99
N HIS A 275 2.58 19.36 -20.87
CA HIS A 275 3.23 19.76 -19.61
C HIS A 275 4.25 18.72 -19.14
N SER A 276 4.54 17.69 -19.94
CA SER A 276 5.31 16.51 -19.52
C SER A 276 6.77 16.79 -19.11
N ALA A 277 7.34 17.87 -19.63
CA ALA A 277 8.67 18.38 -19.29
C ALA A 277 8.64 19.33 -18.09
N ASP A 278 7.49 19.97 -17.82
CA ASP A 278 7.34 20.94 -16.74
C ASP A 278 7.33 20.23 -15.39
N VAL A 279 8.19 20.72 -14.50
CA VAL A 279 8.37 20.35 -13.11
C VAL A 279 8.40 21.67 -12.33
N GLY A 280 7.74 21.73 -11.19
CA GLY A 280 7.73 22.96 -10.39
C GLY A 280 9.13 23.28 -9.88
N SER A 281 9.41 24.57 -9.65
CA SER A 281 10.68 25.07 -9.14
C SER A 281 10.60 25.56 -7.68
N ASP A 282 9.39 25.56 -7.13
CA ASP A 282 9.08 25.88 -5.74
C ASP A 282 7.83 25.10 -5.27
N VAL A 283 7.42 25.32 -4.01
CA VAL A 283 6.24 24.65 -3.43
C VAL A 283 4.96 25.03 -4.19
N ALA A 284 4.77 26.30 -4.53
CA ALA A 284 3.54 26.80 -5.13
C ALA A 284 3.34 26.29 -6.56
N SER A 285 4.35 26.40 -7.41
CA SER A 285 4.36 25.89 -8.79
C SER A 285 4.24 24.38 -8.84
N SER A 286 4.90 23.66 -7.94
CA SER A 286 4.78 22.19 -7.84
C SER A 286 3.36 21.76 -7.45
N GLU A 287 2.72 22.49 -6.54
CA GLU A 287 1.33 22.26 -6.14
C GLU A 287 0.35 22.55 -7.27
N GLU A 288 0.53 23.64 -8.01
CA GLU A 288 -0.28 23.97 -9.20
C GLU A 288 -0.19 22.87 -10.26
N LEU A 289 1.03 22.42 -10.60
CA LEU A 289 1.23 21.35 -11.58
C LEU A 289 0.61 20.02 -11.11
N ARG A 290 0.69 19.71 -9.81
CA ARG A 290 0.03 18.53 -9.21
C ARG A 290 -1.49 18.61 -9.38
N LEU A 291 -2.11 19.74 -9.07
CA LEU A 291 -3.56 19.94 -9.21
C LEU A 291 -4.01 19.88 -10.67
N ARG A 292 -3.23 20.44 -11.59
CA ARG A 292 -3.49 20.35 -13.03
C ARG A 292 -3.40 18.91 -13.53
N HIS A 293 -2.46 18.13 -13.00
CA HIS A 293 -2.34 16.71 -13.31
C HIS A 293 -3.53 15.90 -12.74
N GLU A 294 -3.96 16.19 -11.52
CA GLU A 294 -5.17 15.60 -10.93
C GLU A 294 -6.41 15.89 -11.79
N ALA A 295 -6.56 17.11 -12.30
CA ALA A 295 -7.64 17.46 -13.22
C ALA A 295 -7.59 16.62 -14.53
N LEU A 296 -6.40 16.31 -15.05
CA LEU A 296 -6.25 15.40 -16.19
C LEU A 296 -6.65 13.96 -15.84
N GLU A 297 -6.26 13.46 -14.65
CA GLU A 297 -6.70 12.14 -14.18
C GLU A 297 -8.23 12.06 -14.10
N MET A 298 -8.88 13.13 -13.63
CA MET A 298 -10.35 13.24 -13.59
C MET A 298 -10.97 13.12 -14.99
N LEU A 299 -10.41 13.79 -15.99
CA LEU A 299 -10.87 13.71 -17.38
C LEU A 299 -10.74 12.28 -17.95
N CYS A 300 -9.72 11.53 -17.53
CA CYS A 300 -9.51 10.16 -17.99
C CYS A 300 -10.51 9.14 -17.41
N ARG A 301 -11.20 9.46 -16.30
CA ARG A 301 -12.06 8.50 -15.57
C ARG A 301 -13.17 7.93 -16.44
N GLU A 302 -13.83 8.77 -17.23
CA GLU A 302 -14.93 8.31 -18.08
C GLU A 302 -14.42 7.34 -19.15
N THR A 303 -13.33 7.68 -19.83
CA THR A 303 -12.72 6.82 -20.84
C THR A 303 -12.22 5.50 -20.25
N TYR A 304 -11.65 5.50 -19.05
CA TYR A 304 -11.25 4.26 -18.38
C TYR A 304 -12.44 3.38 -17.98
N GLY A 305 -13.58 3.98 -17.62
CA GLY A 305 -14.83 3.26 -17.43
C GLY A 305 -15.31 2.56 -18.71
N GLN A 306 -15.33 3.31 -19.82
CA GLN A 306 -15.70 2.77 -21.14
C GLN A 306 -14.74 1.66 -21.59
N TYR A 307 -13.43 1.84 -21.39
CA TYR A 307 -12.41 0.83 -21.65
C TYR A 307 -12.69 -0.47 -20.87
N ALA A 308 -12.95 -0.40 -19.57
CA ALA A 308 -13.21 -1.57 -18.74
C ALA A 308 -14.50 -2.30 -19.16
N GLU A 309 -15.55 -1.54 -19.49
CA GLU A 309 -16.80 -2.08 -20.03
C GLU A 309 -16.58 -2.80 -21.36
N LEU A 310 -15.83 -2.21 -22.29
CA LEU A 310 -15.51 -2.80 -23.58
C LEU A 310 -14.69 -4.08 -23.43
N LEU A 311 -13.66 -4.08 -22.58
CA LEU A 311 -12.90 -5.29 -22.28
C LEU A 311 -13.81 -6.42 -21.81
N HIS A 312 -14.67 -6.14 -20.83
CA HIS A 312 -15.57 -7.14 -20.29
C HIS A 312 -16.55 -7.68 -21.34
N LYS A 313 -17.17 -6.79 -22.13
CA LYS A 313 -18.10 -7.19 -23.20
C LYS A 313 -17.42 -8.07 -24.25
N ILE A 314 -16.24 -7.67 -24.73
CA ILE A 314 -15.49 -8.43 -25.75
C ILE A 314 -15.06 -9.80 -25.22
N ASP A 315 -14.59 -9.86 -23.98
CA ASP A 315 -14.17 -11.11 -23.35
C ASP A 315 -15.37 -12.05 -23.07
N CYS A 316 -16.59 -11.52 -22.96
CA CYS A 316 -17.83 -12.29 -22.80
C CYS A 316 -18.50 -12.74 -24.11
N LEU A 317 -18.11 -12.20 -25.29
CA LEU A 317 -18.70 -12.60 -26.58
C LEU A 317 -18.70 -14.12 -26.83
N PRO A 318 -17.62 -14.87 -26.55
CA PRO A 318 -17.61 -16.32 -26.74
C PRO A 318 -18.63 -17.05 -25.84
N LEU A 319 -18.89 -16.54 -24.63
CA LEU A 319 -19.89 -17.11 -23.70
C LEU A 319 -21.30 -16.95 -24.26
N ASN A 320 -21.56 -15.86 -24.97
CA ASN A 320 -22.83 -15.56 -25.62
C ASN A 320 -23.02 -16.28 -26.97
N LYS A 321 -22.10 -17.19 -27.33
CA LYS A 321 -22.09 -17.92 -28.62
C LYS A 321 -22.03 -16.98 -29.84
N ILE A 322 -21.45 -15.80 -29.67
CA ILE A 322 -21.11 -14.88 -30.75
C ILE A 322 -19.69 -15.21 -31.20
N ALA A 323 -19.50 -15.42 -32.50
CA ALA A 323 -18.17 -15.68 -33.05
C ALA A 323 -17.33 -14.41 -32.95
N LEU A 324 -16.26 -14.45 -32.14
CA LEU A 324 -15.37 -13.30 -31.97
C LEU A 324 -14.56 -13.04 -33.26
N PRO A 325 -14.72 -11.87 -33.91
CA PRO A 325 -13.90 -11.51 -35.06
C PRO A 325 -12.43 -11.40 -34.66
N LYS A 326 -11.52 -11.95 -35.47
CA LYS A 326 -10.07 -11.88 -35.22
C LYS A 326 -9.58 -10.43 -35.15
N ASP A 327 -10.14 -9.58 -36.01
CA ASP A 327 -9.81 -8.15 -36.08
C ASP A 327 -10.20 -7.44 -34.77
N LEU A 328 -11.44 -7.64 -34.29
CA LEU A 328 -11.90 -7.10 -32.99
C LEU A 328 -11.01 -7.54 -31.83
N LYS A 329 -10.59 -8.81 -31.79
CA LYS A 329 -9.66 -9.29 -30.74
C LYS A 329 -8.33 -8.54 -30.79
N SER A 330 -7.75 -8.39 -31.98
CA SER A 330 -6.48 -7.67 -32.15
C SER A 330 -6.59 -6.19 -31.78
N GLN A 331 -7.72 -5.54 -32.12
CA GLN A 331 -8.01 -4.16 -31.75
C GLN A 331 -8.19 -4.01 -30.23
N ARG A 332 -8.86 -4.97 -29.57
CA ARG A 332 -9.01 -5.02 -28.11
C ARG A 332 -7.66 -5.15 -27.42
N ASP A 333 -6.79 -6.04 -27.89
CA ASP A 333 -5.45 -6.23 -27.31
C ASP A 333 -4.56 -4.99 -27.53
N PHE A 334 -4.69 -4.34 -28.70
CA PHE A 334 -4.02 -3.07 -28.97
C PHE A 334 -4.51 -1.94 -28.06
N MET A 335 -5.83 -1.80 -27.86
CA MET A 335 -6.41 -0.85 -26.92
C MET A 335 -5.92 -1.11 -25.49
N ASP A 336 -5.91 -2.37 -25.04
CA ASP A 336 -5.41 -2.75 -23.71
C ASP A 336 -3.95 -2.33 -23.52
N PHE A 337 -3.11 -2.58 -24.53
CA PHE A 337 -1.71 -2.12 -24.52
C PHE A 337 -1.60 -0.58 -24.41
N VAL A 338 -2.30 0.15 -25.28
CA VAL A 338 -2.28 1.62 -25.34
C VAL A 338 -2.77 2.24 -24.02
N CYS A 339 -3.92 1.77 -23.50
CA CYS A 339 -4.49 2.26 -22.25
C CYS A 339 -3.56 1.99 -21.05
N ARG A 340 -2.97 0.80 -20.94
CA ARG A 340 -2.03 0.46 -19.86
C ARG A 340 -0.74 1.28 -19.94
N SER A 341 -0.20 1.44 -21.14
CA SER A 341 1.00 2.24 -21.38
C SER A 341 0.75 3.71 -20.98
N PHE A 342 -0.36 4.29 -21.44
CA PHE A 342 -0.76 5.64 -21.06
C PHE A 342 -0.98 5.79 -19.55
N ALA A 343 -1.70 4.86 -18.90
CA ALA A 343 -1.93 4.87 -17.46
C ALA A 343 -0.63 4.81 -16.65
N SER A 344 0.33 3.97 -17.06
CA SER A 344 1.64 3.89 -16.42
C SER A 344 2.41 5.20 -16.52
N ARG A 345 2.31 5.91 -17.66
CA ARG A 345 2.92 7.23 -17.82
C ARG A 345 2.24 8.32 -17.00
N LEU A 346 0.91 8.30 -16.95
CA LEU A 346 0.12 9.22 -16.15
C LEU A 346 0.55 9.09 -14.68
N GLU A 347 0.59 7.86 -14.16
CA GLU A 347 1.04 7.55 -12.80
C GLU A 347 2.53 7.92 -12.59
N ARG A 348 3.40 7.68 -13.57
CA ARG A 348 4.81 8.10 -13.49
C ARG A 348 4.92 9.62 -13.32
N ARG A 349 4.14 10.40 -14.07
CA ARG A 349 4.12 11.86 -13.94
C ARG A 349 3.60 12.29 -12.57
N ARG A 350 2.53 11.67 -12.07
CA ARG A 350 2.04 11.89 -10.70
C ARG A 350 3.15 11.73 -9.67
N ASN A 351 3.90 10.63 -9.75
CA ASN A 351 4.99 10.33 -8.82
C ASN A 351 6.12 11.36 -8.89
N ILE A 352 6.46 11.86 -10.09
CA ILE A 352 7.41 12.97 -10.24
C ILE A 352 6.89 14.23 -9.54
N LEU A 353 5.64 14.63 -9.77
CA LEU A 353 5.06 15.86 -9.20
C LEU A 353 4.92 15.80 -7.67
N ILE A 354 4.52 14.65 -7.12
CA ILE A 354 4.43 14.45 -5.66
C ILE A 354 5.83 14.49 -5.03
N THR A 355 6.80 13.81 -5.64
CA THR A 355 8.19 13.81 -5.15
C THR A 355 8.78 15.23 -5.22
N CYS A 356 8.51 15.96 -6.30
CA CYS A 356 8.92 17.34 -6.49
C CYS A 356 8.34 18.27 -5.41
N LEU A 357 7.03 18.22 -5.20
CA LEU A 357 6.37 19.02 -4.17
C LEU A 357 6.91 18.71 -2.77
N ARG A 358 7.14 17.43 -2.46
CA ARG A 358 7.72 17.03 -1.17
C ARG A 358 9.14 17.56 -1.01
N PHE A 359 9.98 17.44 -2.04
CA PHE A 359 11.34 17.98 -2.04
C PHE A 359 11.35 19.48 -1.74
N TYR A 360 10.55 20.28 -2.44
CA TYR A 360 10.52 21.73 -2.19
C TYR A 360 9.94 22.11 -0.82
N ARG A 361 9.00 21.33 -0.27
CA ARG A 361 8.52 21.54 1.11
C ARG A 361 9.62 21.29 2.13
N LEU A 362 10.37 20.19 1.97
CA LEU A 362 11.52 19.88 2.83
C LEU A 362 12.62 20.95 2.72
N VAL A 363 12.90 21.45 1.50
CA VAL A 363 13.87 22.53 1.29
C VAL A 363 13.42 23.83 1.99
N SER A 364 12.14 24.20 1.89
CA SER A 364 11.60 25.38 2.57
C SER A 364 11.72 25.22 4.09
N GLU A 365 11.29 24.10 4.64
CA GLU A 365 11.37 23.79 6.07
C GLU A 365 12.81 23.81 6.58
N TYR A 366 13.74 23.20 5.85
CA TYR A 366 15.18 23.21 6.18
C TYR A 366 15.76 24.64 6.18
N PHE A 367 15.43 25.46 5.17
CA PHE A 367 15.92 26.85 5.11
C PHE A 367 15.31 27.75 6.18
N GLU A 368 14.02 27.58 6.49
CA GLU A 368 13.35 28.29 7.59
C GLU A 368 13.96 27.90 8.93
N ARG A 369 14.09 26.59 9.22
CA ARG A 369 14.61 26.10 10.50
C ARG A 369 16.07 26.49 10.73
N THR A 370 16.93 26.37 9.72
CA THR A 370 18.32 26.82 9.81
C THR A 370 18.42 28.34 10.02
N SER A 371 17.54 29.13 9.41
CA SER A 371 17.51 30.59 9.63
C SER A 371 17.06 30.92 11.05
N GLU A 372 16.01 30.27 11.54
CA GLU A 372 15.48 30.48 12.89
C GLU A 372 16.53 30.16 13.97
N VAL A 373 17.23 29.03 13.85
CA VAL A 373 18.29 28.64 14.79
C VAL A 373 19.49 29.58 14.69
N TYR A 374 19.84 30.01 13.47
CA TYR A 374 20.92 30.98 13.27
C TYR A 374 20.62 32.32 13.96
N GLU A 375 19.43 32.89 13.76
CA GLU A 375 19.04 34.15 14.41
C GLU A 375 18.96 34.00 15.93
N THR A 376 18.39 32.90 16.41
CA THR A 376 18.15 32.70 17.86
C THR A 376 19.43 32.45 18.64
N TYR A 377 20.31 31.57 18.14
CA TYR A 377 21.44 31.07 18.92
C TYR A 377 22.80 31.52 18.41
N ILE A 378 22.94 31.95 17.14
CA ILE A 378 24.25 32.19 16.51
C ILE A 378 24.49 33.69 16.26
N SER A 379 23.46 34.45 15.87
CA SER A 379 23.59 35.85 15.46
C SER A 379 23.98 36.81 16.59
N HIS A 380 23.85 36.40 17.85
CA HIS A 380 24.11 37.25 19.01
C HIS A 380 25.57 37.07 19.48
N GLU A 381 26.40 38.09 19.28
CA GLU A 381 27.79 38.10 19.74
C GLU A 381 27.93 38.22 21.27
N ASP A 382 26.90 38.65 22.02
CA ASP A 382 26.96 38.81 23.47
C ASP A 382 25.94 37.90 24.17
N ILE A 383 26.44 36.86 24.84
CA ILE A 383 25.64 36.06 25.77
C ILE A 383 25.65 36.80 27.10
N GLU A 384 24.72 37.75 27.28
CA GLU A 384 24.61 38.55 28.51
C GLU A 384 23.99 37.74 29.66
N ASP A 385 23.02 36.88 29.33
CA ASP A 385 22.41 35.99 30.29
C ASP A 385 23.17 34.68 30.32
N PHE A 386 24.22 34.65 31.15
CA PHE A 386 24.94 33.42 31.35
C PHE A 386 24.01 32.34 31.96
N GLU A 387 22.93 32.69 32.72
CA GLU A 387 22.11 31.73 33.52
C GLU A 387 21.46 30.64 32.69
N SER A 388 21.08 31.00 31.48
CA SER A 388 20.46 30.11 30.51
C SER A 388 21.45 29.36 29.61
N ALA A 389 22.77 29.51 29.77
CA ALA A 389 23.77 28.93 28.86
C ALA A 389 23.71 27.40 28.75
N ASP A 390 23.51 26.68 29.86
CA ASP A 390 23.36 25.21 29.85
C ASP A 390 22.12 24.78 29.06
N SER A 391 21.00 25.51 29.22
CA SER A 391 19.76 25.25 28.48
C SER A 391 19.94 25.57 26.99
N ALA A 392 20.56 26.71 26.67
CA ALA A 392 20.82 27.12 25.31
C ALA A 392 21.76 26.14 24.58
N LEU A 393 22.75 25.57 25.28
CA LEU A 393 23.62 24.52 24.75
C LEU A 393 22.84 23.26 24.43
N HIS A 394 21.95 22.83 25.33
CA HIS A 394 21.12 21.66 25.11
C HIS A 394 20.16 21.86 23.92
N ASP A 395 19.46 23.00 23.88
CA ASP A 395 18.54 23.35 22.80
C ASP A 395 19.27 23.43 21.45
N LEU A 396 20.48 24.02 21.42
CA LEU A 396 21.28 24.09 20.20
C LEU A 396 21.69 22.70 19.70
N GLN A 397 22.06 21.78 20.61
CA GLN A 397 22.38 20.40 20.25
C GLN A 397 21.18 19.63 19.71
N ASP A 398 20.01 19.79 20.34
CA ASP A 398 18.77 19.16 19.89
C ASP A 398 18.34 19.69 18.51
N ASN A 399 18.45 21.01 18.32
CA ASN A 399 18.17 21.66 17.04
C ASN A 399 19.16 21.24 15.95
N GLN A 400 20.45 21.08 16.27
CA GLN A 400 21.46 20.57 15.36
C GLN A 400 21.09 19.16 14.89
N MET A 401 20.73 18.25 15.80
CA MET A 401 20.29 16.89 15.44
C MET A 401 19.05 16.90 14.55
N ALA A 402 18.08 17.77 14.83
CA ALA A 402 16.87 17.90 14.02
C ALA A 402 17.18 18.42 12.60
N ILE A 403 18.04 19.43 12.48
CA ILE A 403 18.47 20.00 11.20
C ILE A 403 19.29 18.99 10.39
N ASP A 404 20.20 18.24 11.02
CA ASP A 404 20.98 17.18 10.35
C ASP A 404 20.06 16.09 9.79
N SER A 405 18.99 15.73 10.52
CA SER A 405 17.97 14.81 10.02
C SER A 405 17.21 15.39 8.82
N LEU A 406 16.82 16.67 8.89
CA LEU A 406 16.15 17.37 7.77
C LEU A 406 17.07 17.48 6.55
N GLU A 407 18.36 17.77 6.72
CA GLU A 407 19.35 17.80 5.63
C GLU A 407 19.40 16.44 4.92
N GLN A 408 19.49 15.34 5.67
CA GLN A 408 19.50 13.99 5.09
C GLN A 408 18.22 13.70 4.29
N GLU A 409 17.05 14.14 4.77
CA GLU A 409 15.79 13.99 4.05
C GLU A 409 15.75 14.81 2.76
N VAL A 410 16.23 16.06 2.79
CA VAL A 410 16.34 16.92 1.59
C VAL A 410 17.23 16.28 0.54
N LEU A 411 18.42 15.80 0.93
CA LEU A 411 19.36 15.15 0.03
C LEU A 411 18.75 13.88 -0.58
N LYS A 412 18.20 13.00 0.26
CA LYS A 412 17.59 11.74 -0.18
C LYS A 412 16.40 11.96 -1.13
N GLU A 413 15.51 12.91 -0.82
CA GLU A 413 14.36 13.17 -1.68
C GLU A 413 14.77 13.87 -2.99
N GLY A 414 15.79 14.73 -2.95
CA GLY A 414 16.33 15.38 -4.16
C GLY A 414 17.09 14.43 -5.08
N GLU A 415 17.83 13.46 -4.54
CA GLU A 415 18.44 12.38 -5.32
C GLU A 415 17.36 11.52 -5.99
N LYS A 416 16.35 11.08 -5.22
CA LYS A 416 15.20 10.34 -5.75
C LYS A 416 14.47 11.12 -6.84
N LEU A 417 14.26 12.43 -6.66
CA LEU A 417 13.65 13.29 -7.69
C LEU A 417 14.52 13.32 -8.95
N THR A 418 15.82 13.52 -8.80
CA THR A 418 16.78 13.52 -9.92
C THR A 418 16.73 12.20 -10.68
N ASP A 419 16.71 11.06 -10.00
CA ASP A 419 16.60 9.74 -10.63
C ASP A 419 15.30 9.59 -11.42
N LEU A 420 14.17 10.02 -10.85
CA LEU A 420 12.87 9.97 -11.53
C LEU A 420 12.84 10.84 -12.79
N LEU A 421 13.52 11.99 -12.77
CA LEU A 421 13.61 12.92 -13.89
C LEU A 421 14.53 12.39 -15.01
N CYS A 422 15.62 11.69 -14.65
CA CYS A 422 16.59 11.12 -15.61
C CYS A 422 16.01 9.99 -16.47
N MET A 423 14.97 9.30 -15.99
CA MET A 423 14.43 8.17 -16.74
C MET A 423 13.69 8.65 -18.01
N PRO A 424 13.94 8.02 -19.16
CA PRO A 424 13.29 8.38 -20.40
C PRO A 424 11.79 8.09 -20.36
N ALA A 425 11.02 8.93 -21.04
CA ALA A 425 9.59 8.76 -21.23
C ALA A 425 9.29 8.27 -22.65
N LYS A 426 8.50 7.21 -22.74
CA LYS A 426 7.95 6.68 -23.99
C LYS A 426 6.52 7.15 -24.16
N ASP A 427 5.98 7.14 -25.38
CA ASP A 427 4.57 7.38 -25.65
C ASP A 427 3.70 6.14 -25.41
N ALA A 428 2.37 6.25 -25.53
CA ALA A 428 1.47 5.11 -25.41
C ALA A 428 1.75 3.99 -26.44
N LEU A 429 2.46 4.29 -27.53
CA LEU A 429 2.91 3.32 -28.54
C LEU A 429 4.31 2.75 -28.26
N GLY A 430 4.97 3.18 -27.18
CA GLY A 430 6.30 2.72 -26.79
C GLY A 430 7.46 3.42 -27.53
N ARG A 431 7.20 4.51 -28.25
CA ARG A 431 8.20 5.32 -28.94
C ARG A 431 8.80 6.35 -27.98
N ASP A 432 10.08 6.63 -28.08
CA ASP A 432 10.71 7.64 -27.22
C ASP A 432 10.21 9.06 -27.59
N LEU A 433 9.85 9.84 -26.56
CA LEU A 433 9.30 11.19 -26.77
C LEU A 433 10.35 12.29 -26.92
N GLY A 434 11.63 11.99 -26.64
CA GLY A 434 12.71 12.98 -26.72
C GLY A 434 12.52 14.18 -25.78
N LEU A 435 11.73 14.03 -24.71
CA LEU A 435 11.48 15.10 -23.74
C LEU A 435 12.77 15.36 -22.94
N SER A 436 13.42 16.50 -23.20
CA SER A 436 14.53 16.96 -22.35
C SER A 436 13.98 17.57 -21.07
N ARG A 437 14.36 17.00 -19.92
CA ARG A 437 14.15 17.56 -18.58
C ARG A 437 15.46 18.07 -17.97
N GLU A 438 16.46 18.34 -18.81
CA GLU A 438 17.80 18.71 -18.39
C GLU A 438 17.78 19.99 -17.54
N GLY A 439 16.94 20.97 -17.88
CA GLY A 439 16.75 22.19 -17.09
C GLY A 439 16.29 21.91 -15.66
N ALA A 440 15.20 21.15 -15.48
CA ALA A 440 14.71 20.79 -14.15
C ALA A 440 15.73 19.97 -13.34
N ILE A 441 16.49 19.08 -14.00
CA ILE A 441 17.57 18.33 -13.34
C ILE A 441 18.68 19.27 -12.84
N LEU A 442 19.06 20.27 -13.65
CA LEU A 442 20.06 21.27 -13.26
C LEU A 442 19.57 22.13 -12.11
N GLU A 443 18.29 22.53 -12.11
CA GLU A 443 17.68 23.30 -11.03
C GLU A 443 17.69 22.51 -9.70
N VAL A 444 17.22 21.26 -9.70
CA VAL A 444 17.22 20.41 -8.50
C VAL A 444 18.65 20.21 -7.98
N ARG A 445 19.62 19.95 -8.87
CA ARG A 445 21.04 19.84 -8.49
C ARG A 445 21.59 21.14 -7.91
N GLY A 446 21.20 22.29 -8.45
CA GLY A 446 21.57 23.61 -7.92
C GLY A 446 21.03 23.82 -6.50
N VAL A 447 19.78 23.45 -6.24
CA VAL A 447 19.18 23.52 -4.90
C VAL A 447 19.89 22.59 -3.91
N LEU A 448 20.22 21.36 -4.33
CA LEU A 448 20.97 20.41 -3.51
C LEU A 448 22.38 20.93 -3.16
N GLN A 449 23.05 21.56 -4.12
CA GLN A 449 24.35 22.21 -3.88
C GLN A 449 24.21 23.38 -2.89
N ALA A 450 23.18 24.23 -3.06
CA ALA A 450 22.91 25.33 -2.13
C ALA A 450 22.60 24.82 -0.71
N ALA A 451 21.83 23.73 -0.58
CA ALA A 451 21.52 23.10 0.70
C ALA A 451 22.78 22.54 1.37
N SER A 452 23.65 21.87 0.61
CA SER A 452 24.92 21.32 1.09
C SER A 452 25.90 22.42 1.54
N GLU A 453 26.00 23.52 0.79
CA GLU A 453 26.85 24.64 1.17
C GLU A 453 26.31 25.34 2.43
N ARG A 454 25.00 25.53 2.51
CA ARG A 454 24.35 26.05 3.72
C ARG A 454 24.59 25.16 4.93
N ALA A 455 24.55 23.84 4.75
CA ALA A 455 24.84 22.88 5.82
C ALA A 455 26.30 22.97 6.30
N ARG A 456 27.25 23.18 5.39
CA ARG A 456 28.66 23.39 5.74
C ARG A 456 28.83 24.63 6.60
N ILE A 457 28.29 25.77 6.14
CA ILE A 457 28.37 27.06 6.86
C ILE A 457 27.66 26.97 8.21
N PHE A 458 26.47 26.36 8.25
CA PHE A 458 25.70 26.22 9.48
C PHE A 458 26.44 25.38 10.52
N ARG A 459 27.01 24.22 10.14
CA ARG A 459 27.82 23.39 11.04
C ARG A 459 29.03 24.12 11.59
N GLU A 460 29.75 24.88 10.77
CA GLU A 460 30.90 25.67 11.22
C GLU A 460 30.50 26.69 12.30
N ASN A 461 29.36 27.37 12.11
CA ASN A 461 28.85 28.34 13.07
C ASN A 461 28.31 27.68 14.35
N VAL A 462 27.61 26.55 14.24
CA VAL A 462 27.10 25.80 15.39
C VAL A 462 28.25 25.25 16.23
N GLU A 463 29.30 24.69 15.61
CA GLU A 463 30.49 24.21 16.33
C GLU A 463 31.18 25.34 17.10
N LEU A 464 31.34 26.51 16.48
CA LEU A 464 31.89 27.70 17.15
C LEU A 464 31.04 28.09 18.37
N GLN A 465 29.72 28.17 18.19
CA GLN A 465 28.83 28.61 19.26
C GLN A 465 28.67 27.58 20.37
N LYS A 466 28.69 26.29 20.03
CA LYS A 466 28.71 25.18 20.99
C LYS A 466 29.96 25.26 21.87
N LEU A 467 31.14 25.44 21.27
CA LEU A 467 32.39 25.57 22.02
C LEU A 467 32.37 26.81 22.94
N ARG A 468 31.78 27.92 22.48
CA ARG A 468 31.60 29.12 23.30
C ARG A 468 30.67 28.87 24.50
N LEU A 469 29.52 28.23 24.27
CA LEU A 469 28.57 27.89 25.32
C LEU A 469 29.17 26.88 26.32
N GLU A 470 29.90 25.87 25.84
CA GLU A 470 30.62 24.92 26.70
C GLU A 470 31.64 25.63 27.59
N GLN A 471 32.41 26.59 27.05
CA GLN A 471 33.33 27.42 27.84
C GLN A 471 32.60 28.22 28.91
N ILE A 472 31.47 28.84 28.57
CA ILE A 472 30.63 29.57 29.52
C ILE A 472 30.12 28.63 30.63
N CYS A 473 29.62 27.45 30.29
CA CYS A 473 29.14 26.46 31.25
C CYS A 473 30.28 26.01 32.19
N HIS A 474 31.50 25.81 31.66
CA HIS A 474 32.68 25.50 32.47
C HIS A 474 33.05 26.63 33.44
N ILE A 475 33.09 27.88 32.97
CA ILE A 475 33.37 29.05 33.84
C ILE A 475 32.38 29.09 35.00
N ARG A 476 31.11 28.81 34.73
CA ARG A 476 30.04 28.82 35.74
C ARG A 476 30.13 27.68 36.73
N ALA A 477 30.49 26.50 36.26
CA ALA A 477 30.81 25.38 37.14
C ALA A 477 31.93 25.78 38.10
N TYR A 478 33.01 26.41 37.61
CA TYR A 478 34.09 26.90 38.47
C TYR A 478 33.64 28.00 39.43
N GLU A 479 32.82 28.95 39.01
CA GLU A 479 32.26 29.97 39.89
C GLU A 479 31.38 29.37 41.00
N LYS A 480 30.56 28.38 40.67
CA LYS A 480 29.74 27.65 41.62
C LYS A 480 30.60 26.83 42.61
N ASP A 481 31.63 26.15 42.12
CA ASP A 481 32.55 25.38 42.95
C ASP A 481 33.36 26.31 43.88
N ALA A 482 33.82 27.45 43.38
CA ALA A 482 34.53 28.45 44.18
C ALA A 482 33.64 29.09 45.24
N THR A 483 32.39 29.44 44.91
CA THR A 483 31.42 29.95 45.90
C THR A 483 31.08 28.89 46.97
N GLN A 484 30.93 27.62 46.58
CA GLN A 484 30.75 26.52 47.52
C GLN A 484 31.98 26.32 48.42
N ALA A 485 33.19 26.35 47.85
CA ALA A 485 34.43 26.27 48.62
C ALA A 485 34.57 27.45 49.60
N MET A 486 34.17 28.66 49.19
CA MET A 486 34.12 29.82 50.09
C MET A 486 33.15 29.61 51.24
N GLN A 487 31.95 29.06 50.98
CA GLN A 487 30.99 28.73 52.04
C GLN A 487 31.59 27.72 53.03
N TRP A 488 32.17 26.64 52.54
CA TRP A 488 32.85 25.64 53.36
C TRP A 488 33.98 26.23 54.20
N LEU A 489 34.82 27.10 53.61
CA LEU A 489 35.91 27.76 54.35
C LEU A 489 35.39 28.69 55.45
N ASN A 490 34.30 29.42 55.19
CA ASN A 490 33.69 30.30 56.18
C ASN A 490 33.02 29.50 57.31
N GLU A 491 32.32 28.41 57.00
CA GLU A 491 31.76 27.49 58.00
C GLU A 491 32.85 26.88 58.86
N LEU A 492 33.93 26.41 58.23
CA LEU A 492 35.09 25.84 58.90
C LEU A 492 35.76 26.88 59.82
N PHE A 493 35.89 28.12 59.35
CA PHE A 493 36.39 29.23 60.15
C PHE A 493 35.50 29.53 61.37
N GLN A 494 34.17 29.51 61.20
CA GLN A 494 33.23 29.70 62.31
C GLN A 494 33.34 28.57 63.34
N VAL A 495 33.37 27.31 62.90
CA VAL A 495 33.56 26.14 63.78
C VAL A 495 34.85 26.29 64.59
N LEU A 496 35.95 26.72 63.97
CA LEU A 496 37.23 26.91 64.65
C LEU A 496 37.14 27.98 65.75
N LEU A 497 36.43 29.09 65.49
CA LEU A 497 36.24 30.15 66.49
C LEU A 497 35.33 29.71 67.65
N GLU A 498 34.25 28.98 67.37
CA GLU A 498 33.26 28.60 68.38
C GLU A 498 33.76 27.46 69.27
N SER A 499 34.34 26.41 68.66
CA SER A 499 34.68 25.18 69.37
C SER A 499 36.12 25.11 69.87
N HIS A 500 37.06 25.80 69.20
CA HIS A 500 38.50 25.71 69.49
C HIS A 500 39.12 27.07 69.88
N SER A 501 38.37 27.99 70.48
CA SER A 501 38.91 29.29 70.94
C SER A 501 39.57 29.28 72.31
N HIS A 502 39.29 28.25 73.13
CA HIS A 502 39.80 28.14 74.49
C HIS A 502 40.94 27.11 74.59
N VAL A 503 41.77 27.25 75.61
CA VAL A 503 42.85 26.31 75.92
C VAL A 503 42.53 25.65 77.26
N GLY A 504 42.54 24.31 77.27
CA GLY A 504 42.19 23.49 78.44
C GLY A 504 43.00 23.79 79.71
N CYS A 505 42.47 23.40 80.87
CA CYS A 505 43.04 23.74 82.18
C CYS A 505 44.03 22.68 82.72
N ASN A 506 44.14 21.53 82.05
CA ASN A 506 45.04 20.44 82.43
C ASN A 506 45.72 19.81 81.19
N VAL A 507 46.80 19.05 81.42
CA VAL A 507 47.63 18.48 80.34
C VAL A 507 46.84 17.54 79.43
N MET A 508 45.90 16.75 79.97
CA MET A 508 45.10 15.79 79.19
C MET A 508 44.10 16.49 78.27
N GLU A 509 43.44 17.53 78.76
CA GLU A 509 42.50 18.35 78.01
C GLU A 509 43.20 19.12 76.88
N ILE A 510 44.36 19.72 77.16
CA ILE A 510 45.18 20.40 76.15
C ILE A 510 45.67 19.41 75.08
N GLN A 511 46.00 18.18 75.46
CA GLN A 511 46.43 17.14 74.51
C GLN A 511 45.28 16.65 73.61
N SER A 512 44.08 16.44 74.17
CA SER A 512 42.88 16.10 73.39
C SER A 512 42.49 17.23 72.42
N GLN A 513 42.51 18.48 72.87
CA GLN A 513 42.23 19.64 72.02
C GLN A 513 43.27 19.80 70.91
N LYS A 514 44.54 19.49 71.20
CA LYS A 514 45.60 19.48 70.19
C LYS A 514 45.37 18.39 69.13
N GLU A 515 44.96 17.19 69.53
CA GLU A 515 44.67 16.10 68.59
C GLU A 515 43.44 16.41 67.72
N GLN A 516 42.38 16.96 68.30
CA GLN A 516 41.20 17.45 67.55
C GLN A 516 41.58 18.55 66.57
N HIS A 517 42.41 19.52 66.98
CA HIS A 517 42.90 20.59 66.11
C HIS A 517 43.83 20.07 65.00
N GLN A 518 44.60 19.00 65.24
CA GLN A 518 45.42 18.35 64.21
C GLN A 518 44.56 17.63 63.16
N ALA A 519 43.55 16.87 63.58
CA ALA A 519 42.61 16.22 62.66
C ALA A 519 41.82 17.26 61.83
N PHE A 520 41.43 18.36 62.47
CA PHE A 520 40.80 19.50 61.80
C PHE A 520 41.72 20.14 60.76
N GLN A 521 42.99 20.34 61.09
CA GLN A 521 43.99 20.88 60.18
C GLN A 521 44.28 19.95 58.99
N GLU A 522 44.25 18.64 59.19
CA GLU A 522 44.36 17.66 58.11
C GLU A 522 43.16 17.72 57.16
N THR A 523 41.95 17.90 57.70
CA THR A 523 40.73 18.11 56.90
C THR A 523 40.83 19.39 56.07
N ALA A 524 41.31 20.49 56.67
CA ALA A 524 41.53 21.75 55.95
C ALA A 524 42.59 21.61 54.85
N LYS A 525 43.69 20.89 55.08
CA LYS A 525 44.76 20.67 54.10
C LYS A 525 44.35 19.86 52.88
N SER A 526 43.32 19.01 53.00
CA SER A 526 42.80 18.26 51.85
C SER A 526 42.07 19.15 50.84
N CYS A 527 41.83 20.43 51.15
CA CYS A 527 41.25 21.42 50.24
C CYS A 527 42.36 22.20 49.49
N GLU A 528 43.14 21.52 48.65
CA GLU A 528 43.99 22.22 47.67
C GLU A 528 43.13 22.64 46.48
N LEU A 529 42.93 23.94 46.32
CA LEU A 529 42.14 24.51 45.23
C LEU A 529 43.08 24.96 44.11
N PRO A 530 42.93 24.43 42.88
CA PRO A 530 43.60 24.96 41.70
C PRO A 530 42.98 26.33 41.34
N THR A 531 43.80 27.33 41.00
CA THR A 531 43.30 28.65 40.59
C THR A 531 44.00 29.16 39.35
N GLU A 532 43.23 29.35 38.26
CA GLU A 532 43.44 30.43 37.30
C GLU A 532 42.11 31.14 37.00
N SER A 533 42.20 32.47 37.09
CA SER A 533 41.31 33.58 36.69
C SER A 533 39.81 33.53 36.93
N ASN A 534 39.47 34.03 38.13
CA ASN A 534 38.40 35.01 38.33
C ASN A 534 38.86 35.96 39.46
N GLU A 535 39.47 37.11 39.14
CA GLU A 535 40.35 37.86 40.09
C GLU A 535 39.68 38.25 41.42
N ARG A 536 38.41 38.63 41.39
CA ARG A 536 37.66 39.00 42.59
C ARG A 536 37.31 37.79 43.44
N LEU A 537 36.72 36.76 42.83
CA LEU A 537 36.32 35.54 43.51
C LEU A 537 37.54 34.77 44.05
N GLY A 538 38.61 34.70 43.24
CA GLY A 538 39.90 34.19 43.64
C GLY A 538 40.49 34.97 44.81
N GLY A 539 40.45 36.31 44.77
CA GLY A 539 40.90 37.14 45.88
C GLY A 539 40.09 36.96 47.18
N GLU A 540 38.78 36.72 47.09
CA GLU A 540 37.92 36.41 48.23
C GLU A 540 38.19 35.03 48.82
N LEU A 541 38.29 34.02 47.96
CA LEU A 541 38.64 32.66 48.34
C LEU A 541 40.01 32.59 49.01
N TRP A 542 41.01 33.27 48.44
CA TRP A 542 42.36 33.32 49.01
C TRP A 542 42.38 34.02 50.37
N ARG A 543 41.62 35.12 50.53
CA ARG A 543 41.45 35.76 51.84
C ARG A 543 40.75 34.84 52.84
N ALA A 544 39.72 34.10 52.44
CA ALA A 544 39.06 33.14 53.32
C ALA A 544 40.02 32.03 53.78
N TRP A 545 40.81 31.50 52.85
CA TRP A 545 41.83 30.48 53.13
C TRP A 545 42.95 30.97 54.04
N ASP A 546 43.55 32.13 53.76
CA ASP A 546 44.63 32.70 54.57
C ASP A 546 44.15 33.01 55.99
N ARG A 547 42.92 33.52 56.14
CA ARG A 547 42.27 33.71 57.44
C ARG A 547 42.20 32.42 58.24
N LEU A 548 41.69 31.35 57.62
CA LEU A 548 41.59 30.04 58.27
C LEU A 548 42.98 29.50 58.67
N GLN A 549 43.96 29.60 57.78
CA GLN A 549 45.33 29.16 58.07
C GLN A 549 46.00 29.96 59.18
N ALA A 550 45.81 31.28 59.22
CA ALA A 550 46.37 32.14 60.25
C ALA A 550 45.82 31.78 61.63
N VAL A 551 44.49 31.64 61.75
CA VAL A 551 43.84 31.23 63.01
C VAL A 551 44.25 29.82 63.42
N GLY A 552 44.33 28.88 62.47
CA GLY A 552 44.78 27.52 62.75
C GLY A 552 46.22 27.47 63.29
N ARG A 553 47.14 28.26 62.72
CA ARG A 553 48.53 28.35 63.17
C ARG A 553 48.64 29.00 64.56
N GLU A 554 47.92 30.08 64.79
CA GLU A 554 47.90 30.78 66.07
C GLU A 554 47.35 29.89 67.18
N GLN A 555 46.22 29.22 66.93
CA GLN A 555 45.63 28.31 67.92
C GLN A 555 46.53 27.11 68.24
N MET A 556 47.18 26.54 67.22
CA MET A 556 48.16 25.47 67.44
C MET A 556 49.35 25.96 68.29
N THR A 557 49.80 27.19 68.07
CA THR A 557 50.88 27.80 68.85
C THR A 557 50.47 27.98 70.31
N ARG A 558 49.26 28.49 70.56
CA ARG A 558 48.69 28.64 71.91
C ARG A 558 48.57 27.32 72.64
N LEU A 559 48.08 26.27 71.98
CA LEU A 559 47.98 24.93 72.54
C LEU A 559 49.37 24.35 72.86
N ARG A 560 50.35 24.48 71.97
CA ARG A 560 51.72 24.01 72.20
C ARG A 560 52.39 24.70 73.38
N VAL A 561 52.31 26.03 73.44
CA VAL A 561 52.92 26.80 74.53
C VAL A 561 52.24 26.49 75.87
N SER A 562 50.91 26.37 75.88
CA SER A 562 50.17 26.02 77.09
C SER A 562 50.45 24.58 77.54
N ALA A 563 50.59 23.62 76.62
CA ALA A 563 51.00 22.25 76.93
C ALA A 563 52.38 22.21 77.60
N VAL A 564 53.35 22.97 77.08
CA VAL A 564 54.68 23.08 77.68
C VAL A 564 54.60 23.72 79.06
N PHE A 565 53.83 24.80 79.22
CA PHE A 565 53.61 25.45 80.50
C PHE A 565 53.02 24.49 81.54
N HIS A 566 51.92 23.80 81.22
CA HIS A 566 51.27 22.88 82.14
C HIS A 566 52.14 21.66 82.46
N ARG A 567 52.91 21.14 81.49
CA ARG A 567 53.90 20.08 81.73
C ARG A 567 54.99 20.54 82.70
N SER A 568 55.53 21.74 82.49
CA SER A 568 56.53 22.32 83.38
C SER A 568 55.94 22.59 84.77
N VAL A 569 54.74 23.16 84.90
CA VAL A 569 54.07 23.34 86.20
C VAL A 569 53.90 22.01 86.91
N GLN A 570 53.42 20.98 86.22
CA GLN A 570 53.25 19.64 86.77
C GLN A 570 54.58 19.05 87.25
N GLU A 571 55.65 19.20 86.47
CA GLU A 571 56.98 18.73 86.84
C GLU A 571 57.52 19.44 88.08
N HIS A 572 57.39 20.78 88.16
CA HIS A 572 57.78 21.54 89.34
C HIS A 572 56.92 21.18 90.56
N CYS A 573 55.62 20.94 90.40
CA CYS A 573 54.73 20.46 91.45
C CYS A 573 55.15 19.07 91.95
N ASN A 574 55.46 18.14 91.04
CA ASN A 574 55.95 16.80 91.40
C ASN A 574 57.29 16.89 92.15
N GLN A 575 58.22 17.74 91.69
CA GLN A 575 59.49 17.99 92.37
C GLN A 575 59.30 18.65 93.75
N LEU A 576 58.27 19.51 93.92
CA LEU A 576 57.88 20.09 95.20
C LEU A 576 57.35 19.02 96.16
N VAL A 577 56.49 18.14 95.67
CA VAL A 577 55.96 16.99 96.44
C VAL A 577 57.10 16.07 96.87
N GLU A 578 57.98 15.69 95.94
CA GLU A 578 59.17 14.86 96.23
C GLU A 578 60.07 15.53 97.27
N LEU A 579 60.27 16.86 97.18
CA LEU A 579 61.08 17.60 98.14
C LEU A 579 60.41 17.69 99.52
N ILE A 580 59.08 17.83 99.58
CA ILE A 580 58.31 17.77 100.83
C ILE A 580 58.44 16.39 101.48
N GLU A 581 58.34 15.31 100.70
CA GLU A 581 58.52 13.94 101.19
C GLU A 581 59.95 13.71 101.71
N LYS A 582 60.97 14.11 100.95
CA LYS A 582 62.38 14.01 101.38
C LYS A 582 62.69 14.84 102.63
N VAL A 583 62.05 16.01 102.79
CA VAL A 583 62.15 16.81 104.02
C VAL A 583 61.44 16.11 105.20
N LYS A 584 60.30 15.48 104.97
CA LYS A 584 59.61 14.65 106.00
C LYS A 584 60.46 13.44 106.40
N GLU A 585 61.06 12.75 105.43
CA GLU A 585 61.92 11.59 105.65
C GLU A 585 63.20 11.96 106.41
N THR A 586 63.89 13.03 106.01
CA THR A 586 65.07 13.54 106.74
C THR A 586 64.75 14.03 108.14
N ARG A 587 63.54 14.61 108.36
CA ARG A 587 63.04 14.94 109.71
C ARG A 587 62.70 13.70 110.53
N GLY A 588 62.12 12.66 109.92
CA GLY A 588 61.87 11.37 110.57
C GLY A 588 63.16 10.64 110.96
N ASN A 589 64.19 10.71 110.11
CA ASN A 589 65.53 10.19 110.38
C ASN A 589 66.24 10.98 111.50
N LEU A 590 65.95 12.28 111.64
CA LEU A 590 66.44 13.10 112.75
C LEU A 590 65.76 12.76 114.09
N ALA A 591 64.51 12.27 114.06
CA ALA A 591 63.76 11.87 115.25
C ALA A 591 64.09 10.44 115.74
N SER A 592 64.59 9.56 114.86
CA SER A 592 64.99 8.18 115.18
C SER A 592 66.47 8.04 115.58
N SER A 593 67.32 9.03 115.24
CA SER A 593 68.73 9.10 115.65
C SER A 593 68.88 10.02 116.87
N GLY A 594 68.72 9.48 118.08
CA GLY A 594 68.93 10.22 119.33
C GLY A 594 70.36 10.75 119.49
N SER A 595 70.54 12.07 119.37
CA SER A 595 71.66 12.80 119.97
C SER A 595 71.29 14.28 120.10
N SER A 596 70.94 14.65 121.33
CA SER A 596 70.61 16.01 121.75
C SER A 596 71.88 16.87 121.86
N GLY A 597 71.81 18.11 121.38
CA GLY A 597 72.64 19.22 121.86
C GLY A 597 73.97 19.48 121.15
N ALA A 598 74.00 20.49 120.27
CA ALA A 598 74.95 21.62 120.25
C ALA A 598 75.12 22.21 118.83
N LEU A 599 74.55 23.39 118.60
CA LEU A 599 75.23 24.52 117.96
C LEU A 599 74.32 25.75 118.00
N CYS A 600 74.68 26.68 118.89
CA CYS A 600 74.12 28.00 119.02
C CYS A 600 74.86 28.99 118.09
N SER A 601 74.11 29.98 117.59
CA SER A 601 74.56 31.34 117.22
C SER A 601 75.71 31.57 116.23
N LEU A 602 75.40 32.26 115.12
CA LEU A 602 76.17 33.42 114.64
C LEU A 602 75.26 34.34 113.79
N THR A 603 75.40 35.63 114.08
CA THR A 603 74.50 36.77 113.86
C THR A 603 74.92 37.66 112.67
N LYS A 604 74.03 38.59 112.22
CA LYS A 604 74.28 39.97 111.67
C LYS A 604 75.59 40.19 110.87
N GLY A 605 75.66 40.62 109.60
CA GLY A 605 74.97 41.69 108.87
C GLY A 605 75.99 42.72 108.30
N LYS A 606 75.69 43.30 107.12
CA LYS A 606 76.16 44.58 106.48
C LYS A 606 77.20 44.62 105.31
N LYS A 607 76.71 45.25 104.21
CA LYS A 607 77.25 46.32 103.32
C LYS A 607 78.55 46.15 102.49
N GLY A 608 78.38 46.21 101.14
CA GLY A 608 78.80 47.35 100.27
C GLY A 608 80.16 47.30 99.54
N GLU A 609 80.10 47.33 98.19
CA GLU A 609 81.03 47.98 97.19
C GLU A 609 82.51 47.51 97.12
N VAL A 610 83.28 47.43 96.00
CA VAL A 610 83.26 47.80 94.56
C VAL A 610 84.38 47.00 93.82
N SER A 611 84.26 46.86 92.48
CA SER A 611 85.21 46.53 91.36
C SER A 611 86.69 46.12 91.57
N THR A 612 87.26 45.35 90.61
CA THR A 612 88.13 45.79 89.47
C THR A 612 89.11 44.68 88.97
N MET A 613 89.55 44.79 87.70
CA MET A 613 90.52 43.97 86.94
C MET A 613 91.95 43.84 87.52
N ALA A 614 92.68 42.85 86.95
CA ALA A 614 94.12 42.81 86.56
C ALA A 614 95.04 41.78 87.29
N SER A 615 95.86 41.10 86.49
CA SER A 615 96.94 40.11 86.77
C SER A 615 98.18 40.74 87.48
N PRO A 616 99.36 40.07 87.68
CA PRO A 616 99.74 38.63 87.64
C PRO A 616 100.70 38.16 88.81
N ILE A 617 101.22 36.92 88.71
CA ILE A 617 102.50 36.36 89.25
C ILE A 617 102.51 35.58 90.60
N SER A 618 102.52 34.25 90.46
CA SER A 618 103.50 33.24 90.96
C SER A 618 103.55 32.66 92.39
N LEU A 619 103.89 31.36 92.38
CA LEU A 619 104.55 30.47 93.37
C LEU A 619 103.72 29.54 94.30
N ASN A 620 103.74 28.27 93.87
CA ASN A 620 104.04 27.00 94.56
C ASN A 620 103.24 26.48 95.78
N ASP A 621 102.81 25.22 95.55
CA ASP A 621 102.98 24.01 96.35
C ASP A 621 102.06 23.65 97.54
N SER A 622 101.17 22.68 97.24
CA SER A 622 101.24 21.26 97.67
C SER A 622 100.99 20.83 99.13
N ALA A 623 100.27 19.69 99.22
CA ALA A 623 100.09 18.71 100.32
C ALA A 623 98.89 18.94 101.28
N ALA A 624 97.79 18.14 101.20
CA ALA A 624 97.56 16.77 101.72
C ALA A 624 97.32 16.73 103.25
N VAL A 625 96.42 15.97 103.91
CA VAL A 625 95.42 14.93 103.60
C VAL A 625 94.63 14.61 104.91
N SER A 626 93.44 13.99 104.79
CA SER A 626 92.77 13.01 105.69
C SER A 626 91.58 13.36 106.60
N ASP A 627 90.61 12.43 106.51
CA ASP A 627 89.22 12.38 106.95
C ASP A 627 89.00 11.75 108.34
N THR A 628 87.92 12.15 109.02
CA THR A 628 86.89 11.28 109.66
C THR A 628 85.93 12.13 110.49
N THR A 629 84.88 12.67 109.87
CA THR A 629 83.71 13.27 110.59
C THR A 629 82.42 13.02 109.80
N THR A 630 82.33 11.82 109.21
CA THR A 630 81.60 11.57 107.97
C THR A 630 80.08 11.36 108.14
N ALA A 631 79.56 11.03 109.34
CA ALA A 631 78.12 10.79 109.54
C ALA A 631 77.31 12.07 109.89
N GLY A 632 77.76 12.87 110.86
CA GLY A 632 77.10 14.12 111.28
C GLY A 632 77.34 15.33 110.33
N GLN A 633 78.39 15.26 109.48
CA GLN A 633 78.56 16.21 108.37
C GLN A 633 77.71 15.83 107.15
N SER A 634 77.41 14.54 106.94
CA SER A 634 76.56 14.06 105.83
C SER A 634 75.12 14.53 105.98
N LEU A 635 74.54 14.52 107.18
CA LEU A 635 73.17 14.98 107.43
C LEU A 635 73.03 16.52 107.30
N ARG A 636 74.00 17.29 107.81
CA ARG A 636 74.07 18.75 107.60
C ARG A 636 74.31 19.10 106.13
N GLY A 637 75.11 18.30 105.41
CA GLY A 637 75.28 18.40 103.97
C GLY A 637 74.00 18.08 103.20
N ALA A 638 73.24 17.06 103.61
CA ALA A 638 71.94 16.71 103.04
C ALA A 638 70.89 17.81 103.25
N MET A 639 70.78 18.37 104.47
CA MET A 639 69.87 19.47 104.78
C MET A 639 70.21 20.74 103.98
N ARG A 640 71.50 21.09 103.87
CA ARG A 640 71.95 22.21 103.00
C ARG A 640 71.62 21.97 101.53
N ARG A 641 71.82 20.75 101.02
CA ARG A 641 71.43 20.38 99.65
C ARG A 641 69.93 20.49 99.42
N LEU A 642 69.09 20.10 100.39
CA LEU A 642 67.63 20.25 100.31
C LEU A 642 67.19 21.72 100.35
N LEU A 643 67.81 22.55 101.19
CA LEU A 643 67.52 23.99 101.23
C LEU A 643 67.94 24.70 99.93
N SER A 644 69.14 24.41 99.41
CA SER A 644 69.57 24.94 98.11
C SER A 644 68.70 24.44 96.96
N ARG A 645 68.22 23.18 97.00
CA ARG A 645 67.28 22.63 96.02
C ARG A 645 65.90 23.29 96.13
N ARG A 646 65.41 23.57 97.34
CA ARG A 646 64.18 24.34 97.60
C ARG A 646 64.27 25.76 97.04
N GLU A 647 65.37 26.47 97.28
CA GLU A 647 65.55 27.84 96.78
C GLU A 647 65.57 27.89 95.26
N LYS A 648 66.31 26.97 94.62
CA LYS A 648 66.30 26.83 93.14
C LYS A 648 64.90 26.51 92.61
N LEU A 649 64.18 25.59 93.26
CA LEU A 649 62.83 25.19 92.86
C LEU A 649 61.81 26.31 93.06
N LEU A 650 61.87 27.06 94.17
CA LEU A 650 60.99 28.21 94.43
C LEU A 650 61.25 29.38 93.47
N MET A 651 62.50 29.60 93.08
CA MET A 651 62.84 30.57 92.04
C MET A 651 62.20 30.20 90.70
N GLU A 652 62.22 28.93 90.35
CA GLU A 652 61.63 28.42 89.11
C GLU A 652 60.10 28.43 89.16
N VAL A 653 59.48 28.06 90.29
CA VAL A 653 58.03 28.24 90.54
C VAL A 653 57.64 29.72 90.42
N GLY A 654 58.44 30.64 90.96
CA GLY A 654 58.23 32.08 90.83
C GLY A 654 58.34 32.58 89.38
N ARG A 655 59.23 32.00 88.58
CA ARG A 655 59.31 32.24 87.13
C ARG A 655 58.06 31.70 86.42
N MET A 656 57.62 30.50 86.75
CA MET A 656 56.42 29.89 86.20
C MET A 656 55.14 30.67 86.54
N VAL A 657 55.02 31.22 87.75
CA VAL A 657 53.87 32.10 88.10
C VAL A 657 53.86 33.37 87.25
N ARG A 658 55.03 33.99 87.01
CA ARG A 658 55.14 35.16 86.12
C ARG A 658 54.80 34.78 84.68
N LEU A 659 55.33 33.66 84.20
CA LEU A 659 55.05 33.13 82.86
C LEU A 659 53.56 32.81 82.69
N GLY A 660 52.90 32.22 83.69
CA GLY A 660 51.47 31.93 83.69
C GLY A 660 50.60 33.20 83.60
N ARG A 661 51.01 34.30 84.26
CA ARG A 661 50.33 35.60 84.09
C ARG A 661 50.47 36.15 82.67
N LEU A 662 51.65 35.98 82.07
CA LEU A 662 51.98 36.43 80.73
C LEU A 662 51.26 35.60 79.65
N LEU A 663 51.14 34.29 79.85
CA LEU A 663 50.34 33.39 79.04
C LEU A 663 48.86 33.72 79.14
N ARG A 664 48.35 34.01 80.33
CA ARG A 664 46.95 34.41 80.53
C ARG A 664 46.60 35.70 79.77
N SER A 665 47.50 36.67 79.70
CA SER A 665 47.28 37.86 78.86
C SER A 665 47.27 37.51 77.37
N ARG A 666 48.18 36.65 76.91
CA ARG A 666 48.25 36.23 75.50
C ARG A 666 47.06 35.39 75.06
N LEU A 667 46.53 34.52 75.91
CA LEU A 667 45.35 33.71 75.61
C LEU A 667 44.04 34.53 75.53
N ARG A 668 44.03 35.77 76.06
CA ARG A 668 42.89 36.69 75.94
C ARG A 668 42.90 37.52 74.66
N GLU A 669 44.02 37.55 73.93
CA GLU A 669 44.08 38.19 72.62
C GLU A 669 43.20 37.37 71.65
N PRO A 670 42.40 38.02 70.78
CA PRO A 670 41.59 37.29 69.82
C PRO A 670 42.50 36.46 68.88
N LEU A 671 42.03 35.29 68.45
CA LEU A 671 42.79 34.42 67.53
C LEU A 671 42.95 35.04 66.13
N TYR A 672 42.04 35.95 65.79
CA TYR A 672 42.08 36.74 64.58
C TYR A 672 41.81 38.20 64.93
N PRO A 673 42.65 39.16 64.51
CA PRO A 673 42.40 40.57 64.75
C PRO A 673 41.13 41.04 63.99
N PRO A 674 40.24 41.85 64.59
CA PRO A 674 39.14 42.45 63.86
C PRO A 674 39.69 43.39 62.78
N ALA A 675 39.06 43.38 61.60
CA ALA A 675 39.57 44.02 60.39
C ALA A 675 39.76 45.56 60.44
N ASP A 676 39.38 46.23 61.53
CA ASP A 676 39.31 47.69 61.63
C ASP A 676 40.54 48.37 62.24
N SER A 677 41.73 47.75 62.22
CA SER A 677 42.95 48.36 62.78
C SER A 677 44.00 48.80 61.77
N ASN A 678 43.62 49.04 60.51
CA ASN A 678 44.49 49.65 59.48
C ASN A 678 43.75 50.75 58.70
N GLN A 679 43.39 51.84 59.39
CA GLN A 679 43.35 53.18 58.79
C GLN A 679 44.15 54.10 59.71
N GLY A 680 45.39 54.35 59.33
CA GLY A 680 46.34 55.25 60.01
C GLY A 680 47.39 55.68 59.03
#